data_AF-A0A482W8G2-F1
#
_entry.id   AF-A0A482W8G2-F1
#
_cell.length_a   1.000
_cell.length_b   1.000
_cell.length_c   1.000
_cell.angle_alpha   90.00
_cell.angle_beta   90.00
_cell.angle_gamma   90.00
#
_symmetry.space_group_name_H-M   'P 1'
#
loop_
_entity.id
_entity.type
_entity.pdbx_description
1 polymer ?
#
loop_
_entity_poly.entity_id
_entity_poly.type
_entity_poly.pdbx_seq_one_letter_code
_entity_poly.pdbx_strand_id
1 'polypeptide(L)'
;MTHGYYWKDYSSRIPRDAVPAGKDVNGKETYIGQTYIHNLGIFVMQIFPAAMVNQIDLASYGVKKPTAVVKILCSKHLDQFSWITTTSKTFHLDTTGKHPVVGGFDQVDNNKGMLHVGRLTYQGNIRVGSIAGYALENAMFSFVGGTTEQKASMYEVLLYEIDESENENVTLENFSEYYWRDYYGKIPEDALPAGKDFNGNDTYVGQVYIHEYGLFVAQIFPGQKVVDVPCYGIKKAKSDIKILCTRHKDNFSWWPATAKTFRTDTINKHPVVGGRNHFKNDAALLNIGRVMHEGILKIGSLANRKLVHMHYVHNDRQEKVDAYEVLIYDKIITGGTTEGKFQKMRFLKARIVTAKTHWASLYTRIWPLHWANYPRKPRSRSPMLRYQKKGLSNKSELSNSIIFHFIILCTRHKDNFHWISTTSTSFHVDIINKHVVEGGYDHTTTGKITTEKFLKPPSQGVKTSMVKTPTSDKLIYPIMASSLVKFLAESKKWMFSVMVYRGWKAILCTEHKESFRWLDTNSTTFNEDTAYVQLVFGGYNYKHPKILNIGRATYNGTLRIGAVAPLKNEKVYFYFVDNGERQVEEVYEVLTYFKLLDGTIPEDALPGGETLQGGATYIGQVYIHKYGIFIGEIIPGERFMDVQCYGVKQAESNIKILCTRHKNKFSWLPTTDTTFHEDMAGKLVVAGGFNHTDKDPGVLDVGRINLNGIWRIGAVASHHFDHVFFYYVHNNEQKVVKNYEVLVYGDSPHYFWREYTGEISQDALPAGKDGNGNDTYVGQVYINDYGVFIGEIFPGRKQVDVQCFGVKKVESNIKILCTRHKDKFSWLPTTVSTFHTDTADKEVVHGGYNHMKNDSGVLDVGRVSYEGGLRVGAVASHHVERVPLIRSIENDYYWRDYEGAVPDDVLVAGVGENNTRLYIGQVYLHHIGLCVGPITPGKKEVEFFCNGINKANVSIQILCTQGKKKFTWLPTNSRTFQTDTAEEHVVIGGYNATSGKNLYIGSTIHDGVTQIGPVDPTDEKNVRFYFLHKGQAFTEVNEFEVLVYSDSCCVESSD
;
A
#
# COMPACT_ATOMS: atom_id res chain seq x y z
N MET A 1 -6.00 -13.29 19.87
CA MET A 1 -4.97 -14.08 20.60
C MET A 1 -5.07 -15.51 20.07
N THR A 2 -3.98 -16.26 19.88
CA THR A 2 -3.99 -17.48 19.04
C THR A 2 -3.57 -18.78 19.73
N HIS A 3 -3.37 -18.76 21.05
CA HIS A 3 -3.12 -19.93 21.88
C HIS A 3 -3.94 -19.75 23.17
N GLY A 4 -4.35 -20.83 23.86
CA GLY A 4 -5.14 -20.73 25.10
C GLY A 4 -4.39 -20.16 26.30
N TYR A 5 -3.11 -19.83 26.13
CA TYR A 5 -2.24 -19.16 27.09
C TYR A 5 -1.96 -17.71 26.69
N TYR A 6 -1.71 -16.87 27.69
CA TYR A 6 -1.48 -15.44 27.50
C TYR A 6 -0.49 -14.87 28.53
N TRP A 7 0.08 -13.70 28.22
CA TRP A 7 1.07 -13.03 29.04
C TRP A 7 0.46 -11.82 29.74
N LYS A 8 0.33 -11.91 31.07
CA LYS A 8 -0.35 -10.95 31.94
C LYS A 8 0.69 -10.14 32.73
N ASP A 9 0.58 -8.83 32.85
CA ASP A 9 1.59 -8.04 33.57
C ASP A 9 1.70 -8.44 35.05
N TYR A 10 2.92 -8.73 35.52
CA TYR A 10 3.18 -9.16 36.89
C TYR A 10 3.30 -7.96 37.85
N SER A 11 2.37 -7.84 38.79
CA SER A 11 2.33 -6.76 39.80
C SER A 11 2.58 -7.28 41.22
N SER A 12 3.64 -8.06 41.41
CA SER A 12 4.05 -8.70 42.68
C SER A 12 3.01 -9.63 43.34
N ARG A 13 1.91 -9.92 42.63
CA ARG A 13 0.87 -10.89 43.00
C ARG A 13 0.79 -11.95 41.91
N ILE A 14 0.67 -13.21 42.30
CA ILE A 14 0.49 -14.34 41.39
C ILE A 14 -1.00 -14.41 41.00
N PRO A 15 -1.36 -14.34 39.70
CA PRO A 15 -2.72 -14.63 39.24
C PRO A 15 -3.16 -16.07 39.56
N ARG A 16 -4.45 -16.31 39.81
CA ARG A 16 -4.99 -17.67 40.07
C ARG A 16 -4.78 -18.62 38.87
N ASP A 17 -4.68 -18.04 37.69
CA ASP A 17 -4.53 -18.67 36.39
C ASP A 17 -3.07 -18.69 35.90
N ALA A 18 -2.09 -18.46 36.79
CA ALA A 18 -0.67 -18.46 36.43
C ALA A 18 -0.10 -19.88 36.26
N VAL A 19 0.67 -20.11 35.19
CA VAL A 19 1.24 -21.43 34.89
C VAL A 19 2.43 -21.72 35.82
N PRO A 20 2.36 -22.79 36.66
CA PRO A 20 3.43 -23.13 37.58
C PRO A 20 4.62 -23.75 36.83
N ALA A 21 5.82 -23.26 37.12
CA ALA A 21 7.05 -23.76 36.53
C ALA A 21 7.59 -25.02 37.22
N GLY A 22 7.27 -25.18 38.51
CA GLY A 22 7.85 -26.16 39.42
C GLY A 22 8.11 -25.55 40.80
N LYS A 23 8.72 -26.33 41.70
CA LYS A 23 8.93 -25.95 43.11
C LYS A 23 10.39 -25.61 43.42
N ASP A 24 10.60 -24.68 44.36
CA ASP A 24 11.91 -24.39 44.94
C ASP A 24 12.30 -25.45 46.00
N VAL A 25 13.50 -25.33 46.60
CA VAL A 25 13.96 -26.24 47.68
C VAL A 25 13.08 -26.23 48.94
N ASN A 26 12.21 -25.22 49.11
CA ASN A 26 11.27 -25.14 50.22
C ASN A 26 9.91 -25.78 49.88
N GLY A 27 9.78 -26.38 48.69
CA GLY A 27 8.52 -26.93 48.17
C GLY A 27 7.52 -25.87 47.70
N LYS A 28 7.92 -24.59 47.65
CA LYS A 28 7.07 -23.45 47.25
C LYS A 28 7.05 -23.33 45.73
N GLU A 29 5.88 -23.09 45.15
CA GLU A 29 5.75 -22.94 43.71
C GLU A 29 6.46 -21.69 43.18
N THR A 30 7.02 -21.82 41.98
CA THR A 30 7.61 -20.75 41.18
C THR A 30 6.93 -20.71 39.82
N TYR A 31 6.91 -19.54 39.18
CA TYR A 31 6.10 -19.28 37.99
C TYR A 31 6.94 -18.71 36.85
N ILE A 32 6.42 -18.79 35.64
CA ILE A 32 7.13 -18.41 34.42
C ILE A 32 6.90 -16.92 34.14
N GLY A 33 7.97 -16.15 34.01
CA GLY A 33 7.91 -14.74 33.61
C GLY A 33 8.63 -14.45 32.30
N GLN A 34 8.36 -13.29 31.70
CA GLN A 34 9.18 -12.69 30.64
C GLN A 34 9.34 -11.17 30.85
N THR A 35 10.41 -10.58 30.32
CA THR A 35 10.59 -9.11 30.22
C THR A 35 11.27 -8.74 28.93
N TYR A 36 10.99 -7.53 28.43
CA TYR A 36 11.88 -6.87 27.48
C TYR A 36 13.15 -6.35 28.19
N ILE A 37 14.29 -6.45 27.50
CA ILE A 37 15.57 -5.82 27.84
C ILE A 37 16.04 -5.03 26.59
N HIS A 38 16.30 -3.75 26.79
CA HIS A 38 16.68 -2.83 25.71
C HIS A 38 17.92 -3.34 24.93
N ASN A 39 17.85 -3.29 23.58
CA ASN A 39 18.82 -3.84 22.63
C ASN A 39 19.07 -5.37 22.67
N LEU A 40 18.51 -6.13 23.62
CA LEU A 40 18.70 -7.58 23.69
C LEU A 40 17.45 -8.37 23.27
N GLY A 41 16.24 -7.85 23.49
CA GLY A 41 14.99 -8.54 23.15
C GLY A 41 14.14 -8.93 24.37
N ILE A 42 13.31 -9.98 24.24
CA ILE A 42 12.41 -10.47 25.30
C ILE A 42 12.93 -11.81 25.81
N PHE A 43 13.09 -11.97 27.13
CA PHE A 43 13.69 -13.17 27.75
C PHE A 43 12.84 -13.73 28.90
N VAL A 44 12.88 -15.06 29.06
CA VAL A 44 12.21 -15.83 30.12
C VAL A 44 12.95 -15.71 31.46
N MET A 45 12.20 -15.66 32.56
CA MET A 45 12.71 -15.60 33.94
C MET A 45 11.90 -16.48 34.90
N GLN A 46 12.45 -16.74 36.09
CA GLN A 46 11.76 -17.40 37.19
C GLN A 46 11.13 -16.38 38.15
N ILE A 47 9.82 -16.43 38.35
CA ILE A 47 9.09 -15.59 39.31
C ILE A 47 8.88 -16.38 40.61
N PHE A 48 9.34 -15.82 41.73
CA PHE A 48 9.07 -16.33 43.07
C PHE A 48 7.87 -15.59 43.70
N PRO A 49 6.93 -16.26 44.38
CA PRO A 49 5.75 -15.58 44.92
C PRO A 49 6.11 -14.54 45.99
N ALA A 50 5.55 -13.34 45.83
CA ALA A 50 5.85 -12.11 46.56
C ALA A 50 7.22 -11.46 46.28
N ALA A 51 7.97 -11.92 45.26
CA ALA A 51 9.14 -11.17 44.77
C ALA A 51 8.69 -9.87 44.08
N MET A 52 9.37 -8.76 44.40
CA MET A 52 9.21 -7.49 43.68
C MET A 52 9.94 -7.54 42.33
N VAL A 53 9.46 -6.80 41.34
CA VAL A 53 10.01 -6.80 39.96
C VAL A 53 11.51 -6.51 39.91
N ASN A 54 12.01 -5.60 40.74
CA ASN A 54 13.44 -5.25 40.85
C ASN A 54 14.31 -6.30 41.58
N GLN A 55 13.69 -7.29 42.24
CA GLN A 55 14.40 -8.39 42.91
C GLN A 55 14.64 -9.56 41.96
N ILE A 56 13.81 -9.74 40.93
CA ILE A 56 13.93 -10.86 39.97
C ILE A 56 15.19 -10.70 39.12
N ASP A 57 15.88 -11.81 38.86
CA ASP A 57 17.03 -11.91 37.96
C ASP A 57 16.69 -12.76 36.73
N LEU A 58 17.28 -12.43 35.59
CA LEU A 58 17.17 -13.22 34.37
C LEU A 58 18.53 -13.42 33.69
N ALA A 59 18.64 -14.48 32.89
CA ALA A 59 19.81 -14.76 32.05
C ALA A 59 19.60 -14.13 30.67
N SER A 60 20.47 -13.18 30.30
CA SER A 60 20.49 -12.54 28.99
C SER A 60 21.85 -11.88 28.78
N TYR A 61 22.84 -12.65 28.33
CA TYR A 61 24.23 -12.19 28.15
C TYR A 61 24.84 -11.72 29.48
N GLY A 62 24.77 -12.62 30.47
CA GLY A 62 25.01 -12.37 31.89
C GLY A 62 23.70 -12.17 32.65
N VAL A 63 23.77 -12.10 33.98
CA VAL A 63 22.59 -11.80 34.80
C VAL A 63 22.17 -10.34 34.59
N LYS A 64 20.88 -10.12 34.34
CA LYS A 64 20.26 -8.79 34.23
C LYS A 64 19.08 -8.67 35.21
N LYS A 65 18.79 -7.43 35.63
CA LYS A 65 17.50 -7.06 36.21
C LYS A 65 16.53 -6.63 35.08
N PRO A 66 15.22 -6.83 35.24
CA PRO A 66 14.22 -6.29 34.32
C PRO A 66 14.33 -4.76 34.20
N THR A 67 14.40 -4.24 32.96
CA THR A 67 14.41 -2.80 32.69
C THR A 67 13.02 -2.21 32.42
N ALA A 68 12.00 -3.07 32.34
CA ALA A 68 10.66 -2.74 31.85
C ALA A 68 9.59 -3.62 32.54
N VAL A 69 8.37 -3.58 32.00
CA VAL A 69 7.23 -4.40 32.44
C VAL A 69 7.57 -5.90 32.36
N VAL A 70 7.51 -6.59 33.51
CA VAL A 70 7.52 -8.05 33.58
C VAL A 70 6.12 -8.56 33.34
N LYS A 71 5.97 -9.59 32.49
CA LYS A 71 4.72 -10.37 32.35
C LYS A 71 4.90 -11.77 32.93
N ILE A 72 3.83 -12.37 33.44
CA ILE A 72 3.72 -13.74 33.95
C ILE A 72 2.85 -14.55 32.98
N LEU A 73 3.20 -15.82 32.76
CA LEU A 73 2.43 -16.72 31.90
C LEU A 73 1.15 -17.16 32.60
N CYS A 74 0.01 -17.07 31.92
CA CYS A 74 -1.31 -17.46 32.44
C CYS A 74 -2.08 -18.30 31.41
N SER A 75 -2.98 -19.15 31.90
CA SER A 75 -3.92 -19.95 31.09
C SER A 75 -5.15 -20.32 31.91
N LYS A 76 -6.31 -20.43 31.25
CA LYS A 76 -7.52 -21.03 31.86
C LYS A 76 -7.41 -22.55 31.97
N HIS A 77 -6.63 -23.17 31.09
CA HIS A 77 -6.38 -24.60 31.01
C HIS A 77 -4.92 -24.85 31.43
N LEU A 78 -4.71 -25.25 32.69
CA LEU A 78 -3.38 -25.50 33.27
C LEU A 78 -2.95 -26.96 33.08
N ASP A 79 -3.93 -27.83 32.91
CA ASP A 79 -3.91 -29.24 32.49
C ASP A 79 -3.31 -29.43 31.09
N GLN A 80 -3.57 -28.51 30.15
CA GLN A 80 -3.01 -28.48 28.80
C GLN A 80 -1.50 -28.15 28.71
N PHE A 81 -0.76 -28.21 29.82
CA PHE A 81 0.69 -27.96 29.85
C PHE A 81 1.48 -29.19 30.30
N SER A 82 2.29 -29.71 29.38
CA SER A 82 3.24 -30.78 29.68
C SER A 82 4.68 -30.28 29.64
N TRP A 83 5.57 -30.97 30.34
CA TRP A 83 7.02 -30.75 30.31
C TRP A 83 7.68 -31.99 29.73
N ILE A 84 8.51 -31.84 28.69
CA ILE A 84 9.27 -32.96 28.12
C ILE A 84 10.77 -32.73 28.26
N THR A 85 11.50 -33.76 28.67
CA THR A 85 12.97 -33.76 28.69
C THR A 85 13.51 -33.75 27.25
N THR A 86 14.50 -32.91 27.00
CA THR A 86 15.17 -32.76 25.70
C THR A 86 16.64 -32.35 25.90
N THR A 87 17.38 -32.22 24.80
CA THR A 87 18.77 -31.72 24.79
C THR A 87 18.92 -30.56 23.82
N SER A 88 19.99 -29.76 23.96
CA SER A 88 20.30 -28.70 23.01
C SER A 88 20.49 -29.22 21.58
N LYS A 89 20.89 -30.50 21.42
CA LYS A 89 20.98 -31.18 20.12
C LYS A 89 19.62 -31.62 19.58
N THR A 90 18.78 -32.20 20.42
CA THR A 90 17.54 -32.87 20.00
C THR A 90 16.30 -31.99 20.07
N PHE A 91 16.35 -30.81 20.70
CA PHE A 91 15.24 -29.85 20.87
C PHE A 91 14.27 -29.81 19.68
N HIS A 92 14.77 -29.50 18.49
CA HIS A 92 13.97 -29.33 17.28
C HIS A 92 13.24 -30.61 16.84
N LEU A 93 13.86 -31.77 17.06
CA LEU A 93 13.27 -33.09 16.81
C LEU A 93 12.24 -33.43 17.90
N ASP A 94 12.59 -33.22 19.17
CA ASP A 94 11.75 -33.55 20.32
C ASP A 94 10.48 -32.68 20.39
N THR A 95 10.53 -31.45 19.86
CA THR A 95 9.37 -30.54 19.71
C THR A 95 8.69 -30.62 18.34
N THR A 96 9.15 -31.45 17.40
CA THR A 96 8.48 -31.59 16.10
C THR A 96 7.07 -32.17 16.28
N GLY A 97 6.08 -31.54 15.65
CA GLY A 97 4.67 -31.87 15.79
C GLY A 97 4.03 -31.41 17.12
N LYS A 98 4.71 -30.56 17.90
CA LYS A 98 4.26 -30.06 19.21
C LYS A 98 4.36 -28.54 19.27
N HIS A 99 3.73 -27.91 20.26
CA HIS A 99 3.75 -26.46 20.46
C HIS A 99 4.61 -26.08 21.67
N PRO A 100 5.94 -25.93 21.52
CA PRO A 100 6.78 -25.41 22.61
C PRO A 100 6.38 -23.97 22.93
N VAL A 101 6.22 -23.66 24.22
CA VAL A 101 5.68 -22.37 24.66
C VAL A 101 6.67 -21.24 24.38
N VAL A 102 6.23 -20.26 23.59
CA VAL A 102 7.03 -19.08 23.22
C VAL A 102 7.18 -18.17 24.43
N GLY A 103 8.43 -18.01 24.87
CA GLY A 103 8.83 -17.24 26.04
C GLY A 103 9.58 -15.94 25.73
N GLY A 104 9.84 -15.64 24.45
CA GLY A 104 10.49 -14.40 24.05
C GLY A 104 11.11 -14.44 22.66
N PHE A 105 12.03 -13.49 22.43
CA PHE A 105 12.75 -13.32 21.16
C PHE A 105 14.08 -12.61 21.41
N ASP A 106 15.20 -13.21 21.03
CA ASP A 106 16.53 -12.60 21.10
C ASP A 106 16.76 -11.68 19.88
N GLN A 107 17.29 -10.49 20.13
CA GLN A 107 17.55 -9.43 19.14
C GLN A 107 19.05 -9.17 18.91
N VAL A 108 19.96 -9.87 19.60
CA VAL A 108 21.41 -9.66 19.43
C VAL A 108 21.87 -10.20 18.08
N ASP A 109 22.65 -9.41 17.33
CA ASP A 109 23.14 -9.80 16.01
C ASP A 109 23.86 -11.16 16.01
N ASN A 110 23.58 -11.96 14.98
CA ASN A 110 23.97 -13.36 14.81
C ASN A 110 23.24 -14.37 15.73
N ASN A 111 22.49 -13.92 16.73
CA ASN A 111 21.68 -14.73 17.65
C ASN A 111 20.15 -14.44 17.55
N LYS A 112 19.69 -13.88 16.43
CA LYS A 112 18.29 -13.40 16.29
C LYS A 112 17.28 -14.54 16.10
N GLY A 113 16.37 -14.73 17.05
CA GLY A 113 15.30 -15.71 16.92
C GLY A 113 14.42 -15.98 18.14
N MET A 114 13.49 -16.92 18.00
CA MET A 114 12.49 -17.27 19.03
C MET A 114 13.12 -17.92 20.27
N LEU A 115 12.70 -17.48 21.45
CA LEU A 115 13.04 -18.13 22.71
C LEU A 115 11.83 -18.90 23.25
N HIS A 116 12.07 -20.10 23.77
CA HIS A 116 11.04 -20.95 24.36
C HIS A 116 11.26 -21.11 25.87
N VAL A 117 10.18 -21.41 26.60
CA VAL A 117 10.21 -21.63 28.05
C VAL A 117 10.83 -22.99 28.36
N GLY A 118 11.90 -23.00 29.15
CA GLY A 118 12.53 -24.22 29.67
C GLY A 118 12.67 -24.23 31.19
N ARG A 119 12.93 -25.41 31.74
CA ARG A 119 13.36 -25.59 33.13
C ARG A 119 14.38 -26.72 33.28
N LEU A 120 15.06 -26.80 34.41
CA LEU A 120 15.78 -27.99 34.87
C LEU A 120 16.00 -27.97 36.38
N THR A 121 16.41 -29.11 36.95
CA THR A 121 16.86 -29.21 38.34
C THR A 121 18.34 -28.84 38.47
N TYR A 122 18.65 -27.72 39.13
CA TYR A 122 20.01 -27.28 39.45
C TYR A 122 20.17 -27.10 40.96
N GLN A 123 21.13 -27.81 41.56
CA GLN A 123 21.39 -27.74 43.02
C GLN A 123 20.09 -27.94 43.84
N GLY A 124 19.31 -28.97 43.50
CA GLY A 124 18.02 -29.30 44.15
C GLY A 124 16.86 -28.33 43.86
N ASN A 125 17.07 -27.24 43.12
CA ASN A 125 16.03 -26.28 42.76
C ASN A 125 15.57 -26.49 41.32
N ILE A 126 14.27 -26.41 41.04
CA ILE A 126 13.83 -26.09 39.68
C ILE A 126 14.29 -24.68 39.32
N ARG A 127 14.90 -24.51 38.15
CA ARG A 127 15.31 -23.23 37.56
C ARG A 127 14.61 -23.04 36.23
N VAL A 128 14.07 -21.84 36.00
CA VAL A 128 13.37 -21.44 34.76
C VAL A 128 14.25 -20.49 33.97
N GLY A 129 14.18 -20.56 32.64
CA GLY A 129 15.03 -19.76 31.76
C GLY A 129 14.65 -19.86 30.29
N SER A 130 15.50 -19.29 29.44
CA SER A 130 15.26 -19.19 28.00
C SER A 130 15.97 -20.31 27.25
N ILE A 131 15.24 -21.06 26.41
CA ILE A 131 15.83 -21.97 25.42
C ILE A 131 16.07 -21.20 24.14
N ALA A 132 17.30 -21.22 23.62
CA ALA A 132 17.67 -20.64 22.32
C ALA A 132 17.13 -21.48 21.14
N GLY A 133 15.80 -21.59 21.01
CA GLY A 133 15.13 -22.45 20.02
C GLY A 133 15.25 -22.03 18.56
N TYR A 134 16.08 -21.05 18.24
CA TYR A 134 16.53 -20.72 16.89
C TYR A 134 17.89 -21.37 16.54
N ALA A 135 18.64 -21.82 17.56
CA ALA A 135 19.95 -22.44 17.38
C ALA A 135 19.80 -23.94 17.14
N LEU A 136 19.99 -24.37 15.90
CA LEU A 136 19.96 -25.77 15.47
C LEU A 136 21.07 -26.56 16.14
N GLU A 137 20.75 -27.78 16.57
CA GLU A 137 21.66 -28.71 17.26
C GLU A 137 22.41 -28.14 18.48
N ASN A 138 22.09 -26.92 18.89
CA ASN A 138 22.75 -26.13 19.91
C ASN A 138 21.76 -25.18 20.61
N ALA A 139 20.51 -25.63 20.77
CA ALA A 139 19.46 -24.91 21.48
C ALA A 139 19.76 -24.88 22.99
N MET A 140 20.72 -24.06 23.40
CA MET A 140 21.17 -24.00 24.78
C MET A 140 20.11 -23.36 25.67
N PHE A 141 19.82 -24.00 26.81
CA PHE A 141 19.01 -23.43 27.87
C PHE A 141 19.88 -22.53 28.75
N SER A 142 19.46 -21.27 28.93
CA SER A 142 20.18 -20.24 29.70
C SER A 142 19.34 -19.77 30.89
N PHE A 143 19.89 -19.83 32.10
CA PHE A 143 19.20 -19.57 33.36
C PHE A 143 20.12 -18.91 34.40
N VAL A 144 19.55 -18.43 35.50
CA VAL A 144 20.32 -17.79 36.59
C VAL A 144 20.76 -18.83 37.63
N GLY A 145 22.07 -18.99 37.79
CA GLY A 145 22.70 -19.76 38.86
C GLY A 145 23.47 -18.83 39.80
N GLY A 146 22.87 -18.51 40.94
CA GLY A 146 23.42 -17.53 41.87
C GLY A 146 23.54 -16.15 41.21
N THR A 147 24.74 -15.58 41.21
CA THR A 147 25.06 -14.29 40.57
C THR A 147 25.51 -14.42 39.10
N THR A 148 25.36 -15.59 38.49
CA THR A 148 25.89 -15.89 37.14
C THR A 148 24.83 -16.44 36.18
N GLU A 149 25.00 -16.16 34.88
CA GLU A 149 24.31 -16.89 33.83
C GLU A 149 24.93 -18.29 33.73
N GLN A 150 24.08 -19.31 33.80
CA GLN A 150 24.44 -20.72 33.63
C GLN A 150 23.78 -21.25 32.36
N LYS A 151 24.42 -22.22 31.70
CA LYS A 151 23.90 -22.86 30.48
C LYS A 151 23.90 -24.37 30.60
N ALA A 152 22.86 -24.99 30.07
CA ALA A 152 22.71 -26.44 30.03
C ALA A 152 22.37 -26.96 28.64
N SER A 153 22.91 -28.13 28.32
CA SER A 153 22.66 -28.90 27.11
C SER A 153 21.59 -29.99 27.29
N MET A 154 21.03 -30.14 28.49
CA MET A 154 19.92 -31.04 28.81
C MET A 154 18.99 -30.33 29.79
N TYR A 155 17.68 -30.38 29.52
CA TYR A 155 16.65 -29.61 30.21
C TYR A 155 15.26 -30.13 29.85
N GLU A 156 14.22 -29.61 30.50
CA GLU A 156 12.83 -29.79 30.08
C GLU A 156 12.34 -28.55 29.30
N VAL A 157 11.59 -28.75 28.22
CA VAL A 157 10.84 -27.70 27.52
C VAL A 157 9.37 -27.78 27.89
N LEU A 158 8.74 -26.60 28.08
CA LEU A 158 7.30 -26.51 28.28
C LEU A 158 6.57 -26.58 26.94
N LEU A 159 5.60 -27.48 26.86
CA LEU A 159 4.66 -27.59 25.74
C LEU A 159 3.29 -27.07 26.14
N TYR A 160 2.51 -26.69 25.13
CA TYR A 160 1.07 -26.48 25.23
C TYR A 160 0.37 -27.48 24.31
N GLU A 161 -0.44 -28.35 24.89
CA GLU A 161 -1.20 -29.37 24.19
C GLU A 161 -2.59 -28.82 23.85
N ILE A 162 -2.88 -28.72 22.56
CA ILE A 162 -4.19 -28.29 22.07
C ILE A 162 -5.09 -29.52 22.12
N ASP A 163 -6.08 -29.52 23.01
CA ASP A 163 -7.05 -30.62 23.08
C ASP A 163 -7.95 -30.59 21.84
N GLU A 164 -7.72 -31.51 20.90
CA GLU A 164 -8.52 -31.65 19.69
C GLU A 164 -9.91 -32.26 19.96
N SER A 165 -10.15 -32.82 21.16
CA SER A 165 -11.35 -33.61 21.50
C SER A 165 -12.50 -32.82 22.15
N GLU A 166 -12.22 -31.80 22.97
CA GLU A 166 -13.29 -30.89 23.48
C GLU A 166 -13.88 -29.98 22.37
N ASN A 167 -13.24 -29.92 21.20
CA ASN A 167 -13.57 -28.97 20.12
C ASN A 167 -14.68 -29.44 19.15
N GLU A 168 -15.35 -30.58 19.36
CA GLU A 168 -16.47 -30.99 18.47
C GLU A 168 -17.77 -30.19 18.66
N ASN A 169 -17.96 -29.52 19.81
CA ASN A 169 -19.21 -28.79 20.13
C ASN A 169 -19.04 -27.27 20.33
N VAL A 170 -17.85 -26.73 20.12
CA VAL A 170 -17.60 -25.27 20.05
C VAL A 170 -17.26 -24.91 18.61
N THR A 171 -17.99 -23.97 18.01
CA THR A 171 -17.80 -23.61 16.60
C THR A 171 -16.40 -23.04 16.35
N LEU A 172 -15.62 -23.77 15.54
CA LEU A 172 -14.16 -23.82 15.56
C LEU A 172 -13.49 -22.65 14.78
N GLU A 173 -14.04 -21.44 14.86
CA GLU A 173 -13.75 -20.34 13.92
C GLU A 173 -12.46 -19.52 14.17
N ASN A 174 -11.75 -19.77 15.28
CA ASN A 174 -10.65 -18.92 15.77
C ASN A 174 -9.26 -19.57 15.86
N PHE A 175 -9.11 -20.82 15.41
CA PHE A 175 -7.78 -21.35 15.07
C PHE A 175 -7.38 -20.87 13.67
N SER A 176 -6.08 -20.87 13.35
CA SER A 176 -5.64 -20.63 11.97
C SER A 176 -6.14 -21.78 11.10
N GLU A 177 -7.05 -21.47 10.15
CA GLU A 177 -7.73 -22.48 9.33
C GLU A 177 -6.78 -23.26 8.38
N TYR A 178 -5.50 -22.89 8.34
CA TYR A 178 -4.40 -23.68 7.79
C TYR A 178 -3.30 -23.95 8.81
N TYR A 179 -2.58 -25.06 8.60
CA TYR A 179 -1.49 -25.55 9.45
C TYR A 179 -0.46 -26.35 8.64
N TRP A 180 0.69 -26.64 9.26
CA TRP A 180 1.81 -27.34 8.64
C TRP A 180 1.99 -28.73 9.24
N ARG A 181 1.68 -29.79 8.48
CA ARG A 181 1.88 -31.19 8.91
C ARG A 181 3.24 -31.71 8.47
N ASP A 182 3.89 -32.59 9.23
CA ASP A 182 5.11 -33.26 8.78
C ASP A 182 4.86 -34.21 7.59
N TYR A 183 5.76 -34.20 6.61
CA TYR A 183 5.60 -34.87 5.32
C TYR A 183 6.63 -35.98 5.09
N TYR A 184 6.14 -37.23 5.08
CA TYR A 184 6.97 -38.44 4.98
C TYR A 184 6.90 -39.14 3.60
N GLY A 185 6.46 -38.43 2.56
CA GLY A 185 6.24 -38.97 1.21
C GLY A 185 4.79 -39.37 0.89
N LYS A 186 3.87 -39.30 1.85
CA LYS A 186 2.42 -39.49 1.64
C LYS A 186 1.72 -38.13 1.75
N ILE A 187 0.86 -37.82 0.78
CA ILE A 187 0.03 -36.61 0.80
C ILE A 187 -1.15 -36.80 1.78
N PRO A 188 -1.35 -35.88 2.75
CA PRO A 188 -2.56 -35.83 3.58
C PRO A 188 -3.81 -35.40 2.79
N GLU A 189 -4.99 -35.86 3.20
CA GLU A 189 -6.27 -35.54 2.53
C GLU A 189 -6.67 -34.05 2.68
N ASP A 190 -6.29 -33.45 3.81
CA ASP A 190 -6.41 -32.02 4.13
C ASP A 190 -5.32 -31.15 3.47
N ALA A 191 -4.37 -31.73 2.72
CA ALA A 191 -3.35 -30.94 2.03
C ALA A 191 -3.97 -30.01 0.96
N LEU A 192 -3.45 -28.78 0.89
CA LEU A 192 -3.92 -27.76 -0.07
C LEU A 192 -3.23 -27.94 -1.44
N PRO A 193 -3.96 -28.31 -2.51
CA PRO A 193 -3.39 -28.39 -3.85
C PRO A 193 -3.01 -26.98 -4.34
N ALA A 194 -1.76 -26.81 -4.77
CA ALA A 194 -1.20 -25.50 -5.09
C ALA A 194 -0.87 -25.31 -6.58
N GLY A 195 -0.73 -26.41 -7.33
CA GLY A 195 -0.60 -26.40 -8.78
C GLY A 195 -0.50 -27.80 -9.36
N LYS A 196 -0.33 -27.92 -10.68
CA LYS A 196 -0.22 -29.22 -11.36
C LYS A 196 1.16 -29.46 -11.98
N ASP A 197 1.55 -30.74 -12.03
CA ASP A 197 2.72 -31.22 -12.80
C ASP A 197 2.41 -31.33 -14.30
N PHE A 198 3.39 -31.77 -15.09
CA PHE A 198 3.26 -31.94 -16.54
C PHE A 198 2.32 -33.09 -16.97
N ASN A 199 1.91 -33.95 -16.03
CA ASN A 199 0.94 -35.03 -16.24
C ASN A 199 -0.48 -34.63 -15.79
N GLY A 200 -0.65 -33.45 -15.19
CA GLY A 200 -1.90 -32.99 -14.59
C GLY A 200 -2.13 -33.46 -13.15
N ASN A 201 -1.17 -34.14 -12.51
CA ASN A 201 -1.22 -34.49 -11.09
C ASN A 201 -1.07 -33.25 -10.21
N ASP A 202 -1.71 -33.24 -9.04
CA ASP A 202 -1.57 -32.13 -8.10
C ASP A 202 -0.21 -32.12 -7.37
N THR A 203 0.29 -30.92 -7.15
CA THR A 203 1.52 -30.59 -6.42
C THR A 203 1.20 -29.61 -5.30
N TYR A 204 1.99 -29.71 -4.23
CA TYR A 204 1.62 -29.16 -2.92
C TYR A 204 2.70 -28.22 -2.39
N VAL A 205 2.30 -27.30 -1.51
CA VAL A 205 3.27 -26.40 -0.86
C VAL A 205 4.01 -27.14 0.24
N GLY A 206 5.33 -27.24 0.10
CA GLY A 206 6.23 -27.63 1.17
C GLY A 206 6.76 -26.42 1.93
N GLN A 207 6.93 -26.57 3.23
CA GLN A 207 7.82 -25.75 4.06
C GLN A 207 8.99 -26.63 4.49
N VAL A 208 10.22 -26.15 4.35
CA VAL A 208 11.43 -26.93 4.60
C VAL A 208 12.41 -26.14 5.45
N TYR A 209 12.95 -26.76 6.49
CA TYR A 209 14.04 -26.18 7.24
C TYR A 209 15.40 -26.40 6.55
N ILE A 210 16.19 -25.34 6.39
CA ILE A 210 17.56 -25.39 5.85
C ILE A 210 18.55 -24.78 6.86
N HIS A 211 19.50 -25.60 7.34
CA HIS A 211 20.54 -25.20 8.31
C HIS A 211 21.33 -23.97 7.84
N GLU A 212 21.53 -22.99 8.73
CA GLU A 212 22.07 -21.63 8.50
C GLU A 212 21.17 -20.63 7.73
N TYR A 213 20.12 -21.07 7.04
CA TYR A 213 19.30 -20.18 6.18
C TYR A 213 17.88 -19.96 6.70
N GLY A 214 17.25 -20.93 7.37
CA GLY A 214 15.89 -20.81 7.94
C GLY A 214 14.83 -21.67 7.25
N LEU A 215 13.56 -21.23 7.30
CA LEU A 215 12.40 -21.94 6.74
C LEU A 215 12.07 -21.41 5.35
N PHE A 216 12.03 -22.30 4.34
CA PHE A 216 11.80 -21.97 2.93
C PHE A 216 10.61 -22.72 2.32
N VAL A 217 10.03 -22.12 1.28
CA VAL A 217 8.97 -22.76 0.48
C VAL A 217 9.58 -23.70 -0.56
N ALA A 218 9.02 -24.89 -0.70
CA ALA A 218 9.37 -25.90 -1.68
C ALA A 218 8.13 -26.41 -2.44
N GLN A 219 8.35 -27.10 -3.56
CA GLN A 219 7.29 -27.83 -4.28
C GLN A 219 7.36 -29.31 -3.90
N ILE A 220 6.25 -29.87 -3.43
CA ILE A 220 6.09 -31.30 -3.14
C ILE A 220 5.35 -31.97 -4.29
N PHE A 221 5.96 -33.02 -4.85
CA PHE A 221 5.30 -33.97 -5.74
C PHE A 221 4.91 -35.24 -4.94
N PRO A 222 3.74 -35.88 -5.21
CA PRO A 222 3.32 -37.10 -4.51
C PRO A 222 4.37 -38.21 -4.55
N GLY A 223 4.61 -38.88 -3.41
CA GLY A 223 5.60 -39.97 -3.28
C GLY A 223 7.06 -39.50 -3.10
N GLN A 224 7.38 -38.25 -3.44
CA GLN A 224 8.72 -37.69 -3.29
C GLN A 224 9.10 -37.59 -1.80
N LYS A 225 10.25 -38.16 -1.41
CA LYS A 225 10.81 -38.06 -0.03
C LYS A 225 12.01 -37.12 0.08
N VAL A 226 12.46 -36.54 -1.03
CA VAL A 226 13.60 -35.61 -1.10
C VAL A 226 13.19 -34.42 -1.94
N VAL A 227 13.04 -33.25 -1.34
CA VAL A 227 12.54 -32.04 -2.01
C VAL A 227 13.67 -31.06 -2.31
N ASP A 228 13.52 -30.36 -3.44
CA ASP A 228 14.46 -29.33 -3.87
C ASP A 228 13.96 -27.94 -3.47
N VAL A 229 14.86 -27.16 -2.86
CA VAL A 229 14.54 -25.89 -2.20
C VAL A 229 15.34 -24.74 -2.81
N PRO A 230 14.71 -23.63 -3.22
CA PRO A 230 15.36 -22.46 -3.81
C PRO A 230 15.97 -21.56 -2.71
N CYS A 231 17.10 -21.98 -2.18
CA CYS A 231 17.77 -21.39 -1.02
C CYS A 231 19.25 -21.06 -1.33
N TYR A 232 19.46 -19.90 -1.96
CA TYR A 232 20.78 -19.40 -2.37
C TYR A 232 21.53 -20.40 -3.27
N GLY A 233 20.83 -20.87 -4.30
CA GLY A 233 21.11 -22.11 -5.04
C GLY A 233 20.07 -23.18 -4.72
N ILE A 234 20.22 -24.39 -5.26
CA ILE A 234 19.39 -25.51 -4.81
C ILE A 234 19.98 -26.12 -3.54
N LYS A 235 19.10 -26.44 -2.59
CA LYS A 235 19.37 -27.35 -1.47
C LYS A 235 18.41 -28.53 -1.58
N LYS A 236 18.90 -29.77 -1.41
CA LYS A 236 18.05 -30.98 -1.39
C LYS A 236 17.83 -31.39 0.07
N ALA A 237 16.58 -31.44 0.53
CA ALA A 237 16.24 -31.80 1.91
C ALA A 237 15.59 -33.20 1.96
N LYS A 238 15.95 -33.99 2.98
CA LYS A 238 15.46 -35.38 3.21
C LYS A 238 14.66 -35.55 4.51
N SER A 239 14.63 -34.49 5.32
CA SER A 239 14.03 -34.38 6.65
C SER A 239 13.48 -32.96 6.80
N ASP A 240 12.73 -32.70 7.87
CA ASP A 240 12.28 -31.35 8.23
C ASP A 240 11.42 -30.68 7.14
N ILE A 241 10.70 -31.52 6.38
CA ILE A 241 9.72 -31.14 5.36
C ILE A 241 8.33 -31.19 5.99
N LYS A 242 7.61 -30.07 5.92
CA LYS A 242 6.19 -29.98 6.26
C LYS A 242 5.38 -29.65 5.01
N ILE A 243 4.09 -29.99 5.01
CA ILE A 243 3.12 -29.75 3.93
C ILE A 243 1.95 -28.90 4.43
N LEU A 244 1.53 -27.94 3.61
CA LEU A 244 0.43 -27.02 3.94
C LEU A 244 -0.92 -27.74 3.86
N CYS A 245 -1.68 -27.71 4.95
CA CYS A 245 -2.99 -28.35 5.08
C CYS A 245 -4.04 -27.37 5.59
N THR A 246 -5.31 -27.60 5.25
CA THR A 246 -6.47 -26.81 5.68
C THR A 246 -7.75 -27.63 5.61
N ARG A 247 -8.70 -27.32 6.50
CA ARG A 247 -10.08 -27.85 6.44
C ARG A 247 -10.97 -27.07 5.47
N HIS A 248 -10.58 -25.85 5.08
CA HIS A 248 -11.37 -24.90 4.29
C HIS A 248 -10.60 -24.47 3.04
N LYS A 249 -10.46 -25.38 2.07
CA LYS A 249 -9.67 -25.15 0.84
C LYS A 249 -10.19 -23.97 0.00
N ASP A 250 -11.49 -23.67 0.11
CA ASP A 250 -12.15 -22.57 -0.60
C ASP A 250 -11.83 -21.18 -0.03
N ASN A 251 -11.30 -21.09 1.20
CA ASN A 251 -10.85 -19.82 1.81
C ASN A 251 -9.46 -19.37 1.30
N PHE A 252 -8.92 -20.04 0.28
CA PHE A 252 -7.62 -19.76 -0.33
C PHE A 252 -7.76 -19.32 -1.78
N SER A 253 -7.28 -18.11 -2.09
CA SER A 253 -7.21 -17.59 -3.45
C SER A 253 -5.77 -17.48 -3.93
N TRP A 254 -5.58 -17.51 -5.25
CA TRP A 254 -4.28 -17.26 -5.89
C TRP A 254 -4.33 -15.92 -6.59
N TRP A 255 -3.71 -14.92 -5.96
CA TRP A 255 -3.82 -13.53 -6.37
C TRP A 255 -2.65 -13.10 -7.27
N PRO A 256 -2.88 -12.60 -8.49
CA PRO A 256 -1.80 -12.17 -9.38
C PRO A 256 -1.07 -10.95 -8.81
N ALA A 257 0.27 -11.01 -8.78
CA ALA A 257 1.11 -9.93 -8.29
C ALA A 257 2.45 -9.83 -9.05
N THR A 258 3.21 -8.77 -8.77
CA THR A 258 4.59 -8.62 -9.28
C THR A 258 5.58 -8.32 -8.16
N ALA A 259 6.87 -8.54 -8.41
CA ALA A 259 7.95 -8.25 -7.46
C ALA A 259 8.01 -6.77 -7.02
N LYS A 260 7.37 -5.86 -7.76
CA LYS A 260 7.26 -4.43 -7.42
C LYS A 260 5.94 -4.11 -6.72
N THR A 261 4.85 -4.73 -7.16
CA THR A 261 3.48 -4.42 -6.72
C THR A 261 2.98 -5.33 -5.60
N PHE A 262 3.70 -6.38 -5.20
CA PHE A 262 3.31 -7.30 -4.12
C PHE A 262 2.68 -6.60 -2.91
N ARG A 263 3.35 -5.57 -2.36
CA ARG A 263 2.88 -4.84 -1.16
C ARG A 263 1.61 -4.02 -1.38
N THR A 264 1.31 -3.61 -2.61
CA THR A 264 0.07 -2.91 -2.98
C THR A 264 -1.03 -3.88 -3.39
N ASP A 265 -0.68 -4.97 -4.09
CA ASP A 265 -1.64 -5.97 -4.56
C ASP A 265 -2.21 -6.78 -3.39
N THR A 266 -1.38 -7.05 -2.37
CA THR A 266 -1.77 -7.72 -1.13
C THR A 266 -2.14 -6.74 0.00
N ILE A 267 -2.40 -5.46 -0.29
CA ILE A 267 -2.98 -4.56 0.71
C ILE A 267 -4.38 -5.06 1.06
N ASN A 268 -4.73 -5.01 2.36
CA ASN A 268 -5.98 -5.55 2.93
C ASN A 268 -6.25 -7.03 2.58
N LYS A 269 -5.19 -7.83 2.40
CA LYS A 269 -5.24 -9.29 2.19
C LYS A 269 -4.27 -9.98 3.14
N HIS A 270 -4.41 -11.30 3.28
CA HIS A 270 -3.50 -12.12 4.10
C HIS A 270 -2.65 -13.07 3.23
N PRO A 271 -1.47 -12.65 2.74
CA PRO A 271 -0.50 -13.56 2.13
C PRO A 271 -0.11 -14.68 3.09
N VAL A 272 -0.21 -15.92 2.63
CA VAL A 272 0.13 -17.08 3.45
C VAL A 272 1.66 -17.15 3.60
N VAL A 273 2.11 -17.05 4.86
CA VAL A 273 3.53 -17.10 5.22
C VAL A 273 4.03 -18.55 5.10
N GLY A 274 4.90 -18.77 4.12
CA GLY A 274 5.53 -20.05 3.84
C GLY A 274 6.82 -20.30 4.64
N GLY A 275 7.43 -19.27 5.21
CA GLY A 275 8.61 -19.39 6.05
C GLY A 275 9.27 -18.05 6.41
N ARG A 276 10.53 -18.12 6.83
CA ARG A 276 11.37 -16.96 7.17
C ARG A 276 12.83 -17.29 6.82
N ASN A 277 13.45 -16.38 6.09
CA ASN A 277 14.89 -16.36 5.86
C ASN A 277 15.59 -15.75 7.09
N HIS A 278 16.68 -16.36 7.55
CA HIS A 278 17.51 -15.91 8.67
C HIS A 278 18.94 -15.52 8.22
N PHE A 279 19.28 -15.70 6.95
CA PHE A 279 20.63 -15.52 6.44
C PHE A 279 21.13 -14.07 6.61
N LYS A 280 22.29 -13.92 7.28
CA LYS A 280 22.98 -12.63 7.50
C LYS A 280 22.14 -11.54 8.18
N ASN A 281 21.32 -11.92 9.18
CA ASN A 281 20.42 -11.02 9.94
C ASN A 281 19.30 -10.35 9.11
N ASP A 282 19.14 -10.67 7.83
CA ASP A 282 18.03 -10.21 6.98
C ASP A 282 16.81 -11.13 7.18
N ALA A 283 16.11 -10.90 8.29
CA ALA A 283 15.02 -11.73 8.84
C ALA A 283 13.71 -11.71 8.04
N ALA A 284 13.80 -11.70 6.70
CA ALA A 284 12.70 -11.53 5.77
C ALA A 284 11.69 -12.69 5.85
N LEU A 285 10.42 -12.35 6.04
CA LEU A 285 9.31 -13.29 5.85
C LEU A 285 9.26 -13.74 4.38
N LEU A 286 9.02 -15.04 4.19
CA LEU A 286 8.84 -15.67 2.89
C LEU A 286 7.35 -16.04 2.74
N ASN A 287 6.67 -15.42 1.78
CA ASN A 287 5.29 -15.79 1.43
C ASN A 287 5.30 -16.88 0.34
N ILE A 288 4.17 -17.56 0.15
CA ILE A 288 4.03 -18.61 -0.88
C ILE A 288 3.62 -17.98 -2.21
N GLY A 289 4.34 -18.31 -3.28
CA GLY A 289 3.99 -17.93 -4.64
C GLY A 289 4.06 -19.09 -5.62
N ARG A 290 3.38 -18.94 -6.77
CA ARG A 290 3.46 -19.88 -7.90
C ARG A 290 3.56 -19.17 -9.25
N VAL A 291 4.11 -19.85 -10.26
CA VAL A 291 4.21 -19.35 -11.64
C VAL A 291 4.09 -20.49 -12.66
N MET A 292 3.36 -20.26 -13.75
CA MET A 292 3.31 -21.21 -14.87
C MET A 292 4.63 -21.14 -15.66
N HIS A 293 5.37 -22.26 -15.70
CA HIS A 293 6.68 -22.34 -16.35
C HIS A 293 6.85 -23.71 -17.05
N GLU A 294 7.09 -23.69 -18.36
CA GLU A 294 7.20 -24.89 -19.22
C GLU A 294 6.04 -25.90 -19.04
N GLY A 295 4.82 -25.40 -18.88
CA GLY A 295 3.60 -26.21 -18.68
C GLY A 295 3.40 -26.75 -17.25
N ILE A 296 4.36 -26.52 -16.35
CA ILE A 296 4.27 -26.90 -14.93
C ILE A 296 3.95 -25.66 -14.10
N LEU A 297 3.01 -25.77 -13.15
CA LEU A 297 2.76 -24.69 -12.20
C LEU A 297 3.77 -24.80 -11.05
N LYS A 298 4.87 -24.04 -11.15
CA LYS A 298 5.99 -24.06 -10.21
C LYS A 298 5.65 -23.33 -8.92
N ILE A 299 5.98 -23.92 -7.77
CA ILE A 299 5.76 -23.32 -6.43
C ILE A 299 7.11 -22.81 -5.88
N GLY A 300 7.09 -21.72 -5.12
CA GLY A 300 8.31 -21.04 -4.68
C GLY A 300 8.10 -20.00 -3.57
N SER A 301 9.21 -19.40 -3.14
CA SER A 301 9.25 -18.45 -2.02
C SER A 301 9.30 -16.99 -2.48
N LEU A 302 8.57 -16.12 -1.77
CA LEU A 302 8.45 -14.68 -2.00
C LEU A 302 9.09 -13.90 -0.86
N ALA A 303 10.35 -13.47 -1.03
CA ALA A 303 11.08 -12.77 0.03
C ALA A 303 10.62 -11.30 0.15
N ASN A 304 10.05 -10.90 1.30
CA ASN A 304 9.46 -9.57 1.51
C ASN A 304 10.52 -8.43 1.68
N ARG A 305 11.30 -8.18 0.63
CA ARG A 305 12.26 -7.08 0.49
C ARG A 305 11.66 -5.92 -0.31
N LYS A 306 12.47 -4.92 -0.68
CA LYS A 306 12.09 -3.80 -1.58
C LYS A 306 11.65 -4.28 -2.98
N LEU A 307 12.13 -5.44 -3.41
CA LEU A 307 11.61 -6.20 -4.55
C LEU A 307 11.36 -7.64 -4.09
N VAL A 308 10.15 -8.14 -4.31
CA VAL A 308 9.67 -9.45 -3.86
C VAL A 308 9.75 -10.46 -5.01
N HIS A 309 10.96 -10.80 -5.45
CA HIS A 309 11.11 -11.83 -6.49
C HIS A 309 10.61 -13.19 -5.97
N MET A 310 9.89 -13.93 -6.82
CA MET A 310 9.58 -15.33 -6.55
C MET A 310 10.76 -16.21 -6.96
N HIS A 311 11.21 -17.07 -6.06
CA HIS A 311 12.28 -18.04 -6.30
C HIS A 311 11.76 -19.47 -6.27
N TYR A 312 12.07 -20.26 -7.30
CA TYR A 312 11.61 -21.64 -7.48
C TYR A 312 12.70 -22.53 -8.11
N VAL A 313 12.45 -23.84 -8.16
CA VAL A 313 13.38 -24.83 -8.72
C VAL A 313 12.91 -25.34 -10.10
N HIS A 314 13.81 -25.30 -11.08
CA HIS A 314 13.59 -25.81 -12.42
C HIS A 314 14.93 -26.25 -13.05
N ASN A 315 14.95 -27.42 -13.70
CA ASN A 315 16.11 -28.00 -14.40
C ASN A 315 17.44 -27.92 -13.60
N ASP A 316 17.39 -28.37 -12.34
CA ASP A 316 18.44 -28.30 -11.31
C ASP A 316 19.10 -26.90 -11.14
N ARG A 317 18.32 -25.83 -11.36
CA ARG A 317 18.68 -24.43 -11.05
C ARG A 317 17.63 -23.76 -10.15
N GLN A 318 18.09 -22.79 -9.35
CA GLN A 318 17.20 -21.82 -8.72
C GLN A 318 16.93 -20.71 -9.74
N GLU A 319 15.69 -20.61 -10.20
CA GLU A 319 15.23 -19.54 -11.08
C GLU A 319 14.57 -18.41 -10.29
N LYS A 320 14.27 -17.30 -10.98
CA LYS A 320 13.45 -16.22 -10.42
C LYS A 320 12.50 -15.60 -11.44
N VAL A 321 11.34 -15.14 -10.99
CA VAL A 321 10.38 -14.37 -11.80
C VAL A 321 9.89 -13.11 -11.08
N ASP A 322 9.56 -12.11 -11.89
CA ASP A 322 9.02 -10.82 -11.44
C ASP A 322 7.49 -10.76 -11.46
N ALA A 323 6.81 -11.77 -12.00
CA ALA A 323 5.35 -11.89 -12.04
C ALA A 323 4.94 -13.34 -11.71
N TYR A 324 3.93 -13.49 -10.87
CA TYR A 324 3.54 -14.73 -10.21
C TYR A 324 2.15 -14.56 -9.57
N GLU A 325 1.57 -15.65 -9.09
CA GLU A 325 0.42 -15.60 -8.17
C GLU A 325 0.92 -15.78 -6.72
N VAL A 326 0.28 -15.09 -5.77
CA VAL A 326 0.50 -15.21 -4.33
C VAL A 326 -0.61 -16.05 -3.73
N LEU A 327 -0.30 -16.96 -2.83
CA LEU A 327 -1.35 -17.62 -2.04
C LEU A 327 -1.88 -16.64 -1.00
N ILE A 328 -3.16 -16.28 -1.10
CA ILE A 328 -3.89 -15.44 -0.16
C ILE A 328 -4.88 -16.31 0.63
N TYR A 329 -5.09 -15.95 1.89
CA TYR A 329 -6.15 -16.45 2.74
C TYR A 329 -7.24 -15.38 2.90
N ASP A 330 -8.36 -15.57 2.22
CA ASP A 330 -9.47 -14.62 2.12
C ASP A 330 -10.67 -15.16 2.92
N LYS A 331 -10.64 -15.03 4.26
CA LYS A 331 -11.80 -15.35 5.12
C LYS A 331 -12.92 -14.33 4.86
N ILE A 332 -13.84 -14.68 3.96
CA ILE A 332 -15.05 -13.89 3.71
C ILE A 332 -15.97 -14.05 4.93
N ILE A 333 -16.11 -12.99 5.72
CA ILE A 333 -17.05 -12.96 6.85
C ILE A 333 -18.47 -12.76 6.28
N THR A 334 -19.07 -13.85 5.80
CA THR A 334 -20.44 -13.84 5.28
C THR A 334 -21.45 -13.86 6.43
N GLY A 335 -21.94 -12.69 6.83
CA GLY A 335 -23.09 -12.57 7.72
C GLY A 335 -24.33 -13.24 7.10
N GLY A 336 -24.72 -14.40 7.61
CA GLY A 336 -25.75 -15.24 7.00
C GLY A 336 -27.17 -14.69 7.17
N THR A 337 -27.84 -14.40 6.05
CA THR A 337 -29.27 -14.06 6.02
C THR A 337 -30.13 -15.31 5.80
N THR A 338 -31.18 -15.49 6.60
CA THR A 338 -32.17 -16.57 6.44
C THR A 338 -33.58 -16.01 6.21
N GLU A 339 -34.28 -16.54 5.19
CA GLU A 339 -35.67 -16.15 4.89
C GLU A 339 -36.66 -16.85 5.82
N GLY A 340 -37.66 -16.10 6.32
CA GLY A 340 -38.61 -16.57 7.33
C GLY A 340 -39.95 -17.08 6.81
N LYS A 341 -40.78 -17.61 7.72
CA LYS A 341 -42.21 -17.93 7.50
C LYS A 341 -43.06 -17.40 8.66
N PHE A 342 -44.07 -16.58 8.35
CA PHE A 342 -44.97 -15.93 9.31
C PHE A 342 -46.17 -16.79 9.71
N GLN A 343 -46.60 -16.75 10.99
CA GLN A 343 -48.01 -16.92 11.38
C GLN A 343 -48.46 -16.05 12.59
N LYS A 344 -49.46 -15.19 12.32
CA LYS A 344 -50.56 -14.65 13.15
C LYS A 344 -50.56 -14.71 14.70
N MET A 345 -50.77 -13.52 15.28
CA MET A 345 -51.59 -13.20 16.50
C MET A 345 -50.99 -13.60 17.88
N ARG A 346 -51.31 -12.94 19.01
CA ARG A 346 -52.46 -12.06 19.38
C ARG A 346 -52.10 -11.08 20.54
N PHE A 347 -52.85 -9.99 20.72
CA PHE A 347 -52.69 -9.00 21.82
C PHE A 347 -52.97 -9.54 23.25
N LEU A 348 -52.29 -8.99 24.27
CA LEU A 348 -52.92 -8.53 25.53
C LEU A 348 -52.13 -7.39 26.20
N LYS A 349 -52.57 -6.88 27.37
CA LYS A 349 -52.09 -5.62 27.99
C LYS A 349 -51.39 -5.79 29.35
N ALA A 350 -50.24 -5.13 29.49
CA ALA A 350 -49.79 -4.26 30.59
C ALA A 350 -50.02 -4.61 32.07
N ARG A 351 -48.97 -4.41 32.90
CA ARG A 351 -49.05 -3.45 34.03
C ARG A 351 -47.70 -3.00 34.60
N ILE A 352 -47.62 -1.73 34.98
CA ILE A 352 -46.52 -1.10 35.75
C ILE A 352 -46.79 -1.26 37.25
N VAL A 353 -45.73 -1.50 38.05
CA VAL A 353 -45.72 -1.25 39.51
C VAL A 353 -44.38 -0.60 39.90
N THR A 354 -44.41 0.43 40.73
CA THR A 354 -43.25 1.22 41.16
C THR A 354 -43.11 1.30 42.69
N ALA A 355 -41.90 1.10 43.22
CA ALA A 355 -41.42 1.68 44.49
C ALA A 355 -39.88 1.78 44.41
N LYS A 356 -39.16 2.90 44.61
CA LYS A 356 -39.14 3.97 45.64
C LYS A 356 -38.37 3.64 46.95
N THR A 357 -37.09 4.02 46.93
CA THR A 357 -36.36 4.87 47.93
C THR A 357 -36.34 4.52 49.43
N HIS A 358 -35.18 4.69 50.08
CA HIS A 358 -35.01 5.61 51.24
C HIS A 358 -33.54 5.78 51.71
N TRP A 359 -33.05 7.04 51.80
CA TRP A 359 -32.21 7.69 52.85
C TRP A 359 -30.87 7.06 53.36
N ALA A 360 -29.91 7.77 54.01
CA ALA A 360 -29.45 9.18 54.00
C ALA A 360 -28.23 9.41 54.96
N SER A 361 -27.40 10.44 54.71
CA SER A 361 -26.48 11.12 55.68
C SER A 361 -25.23 10.31 56.19
N LEU A 362 -24.12 10.85 56.75
CA LEU A 362 -23.54 12.22 56.88
C LEU A 362 -22.03 12.10 57.30
N TYR A 363 -21.13 13.06 57.00
CA TYR A 363 -20.19 13.78 57.93
C TYR A 363 -19.03 14.56 57.24
N THR A 364 -18.35 15.46 57.97
CA THR A 364 -17.41 16.50 57.47
C THR A 364 -16.21 16.81 58.39
N ARG A 365 -15.01 17.10 57.82
CA ARG A 365 -13.87 17.97 58.29
C ARG A 365 -12.68 17.79 57.29
N ILE A 366 -11.86 18.73 56.79
CA ILE A 366 -11.30 20.07 57.14
C ILE A 366 -9.80 20.04 57.59
N TRP A 367 -8.87 20.20 56.62
CA TRP A 367 -7.65 21.09 56.56
C TRP A 367 -6.51 21.00 57.64
N PRO A 368 -5.27 21.60 57.49
CA PRO A 368 -4.46 22.03 56.30
C PRO A 368 -2.88 21.97 56.42
N LEU A 369 -2.14 22.63 55.49
CA LEU A 369 -0.71 23.12 55.52
C LEU A 369 0.44 22.08 55.23
N HIS A 370 1.68 22.40 54.75
CA HIS A 370 2.38 23.62 54.26
C HIS A 370 3.68 23.28 53.43
N TRP A 371 4.16 24.20 52.54
CA TRP A 371 5.57 24.56 52.15
C TRP A 371 6.66 23.50 51.77
N ALA A 372 7.81 23.76 51.08
CA ALA A 372 8.33 24.90 50.26
C ALA A 372 9.57 24.49 49.38
N ASN A 373 10.17 25.46 48.66
CA ASN A 373 11.22 25.38 47.60
C ASN A 373 12.66 24.95 48.01
N TYR A 374 13.50 24.46 47.05
CA TYR A 374 14.67 25.16 46.43
C TYR A 374 15.50 24.25 45.46
N PRO A 375 16.30 24.78 44.49
CA PRO A 375 16.95 24.01 43.40
C PRO A 375 18.51 24.03 43.40
N ARG A 376 19.17 23.33 42.46
CA ARG A 376 20.63 23.46 42.16
C ARG A 376 21.00 23.44 40.65
N LYS A 377 22.23 23.89 40.34
CA LYS A 377 22.77 24.28 39.01
C LYS A 377 23.84 23.30 38.43
N PRO A 378 24.23 23.42 37.14
CA PRO A 378 24.95 22.37 36.39
C PRO A 378 26.49 22.50 36.28
N ARG A 379 27.13 21.45 35.74
CA ARG A 379 28.54 21.29 35.29
C ARG A 379 28.58 20.18 34.19
N SER A 380 29.57 20.02 33.30
CA SER A 380 30.63 20.89 32.75
C SER A 380 31.22 20.26 31.45
N ARG A 381 32.17 20.93 30.76
CA ARG A 381 32.61 20.70 29.35
C ARG A 381 33.67 19.59 29.10
N SER A 382 33.49 18.83 27.99
CA SER A 382 34.50 18.44 26.95
C SER A 382 35.72 17.57 27.37
N PRO A 383 36.68 17.16 26.48
CA PRO A 383 36.82 17.28 25.00
C PRO A 383 37.28 15.99 24.23
N MET A 384 37.55 16.14 22.91
CA MET A 384 38.32 15.23 22.00
C MET A 384 37.62 13.91 21.56
N LEU A 385 37.89 13.33 20.38
CA LEU A 385 39.11 13.31 19.54
C LEU A 385 38.81 13.32 18.02
N ARG A 386 39.78 13.71 17.18
CA ARG A 386 39.73 13.57 15.70
C ARG A 386 40.30 12.21 15.27
N TYR A 387 39.78 11.61 14.20
CA TYR A 387 40.50 10.60 13.42
C TYR A 387 40.30 10.80 11.92
N GLN A 388 41.40 10.84 11.15
CA GLN A 388 41.37 10.72 9.70
C GLN A 388 41.33 9.24 9.31
N LYS A 389 40.70 8.90 8.18
CA LYS A 389 41.02 7.66 7.46
C LYS A 389 41.05 7.89 5.95
N LYS A 390 41.99 7.23 5.28
CA LYS A 390 42.27 7.38 3.86
C LYS A 390 41.12 6.84 3.00
N GLY A 391 40.90 7.45 1.85
CA GLY A 391 40.02 6.89 0.82
C GLY A 391 40.65 5.68 0.13
N LEU A 392 39.80 4.81 -0.41
CA LEU A 392 40.12 3.81 -1.41
C LEU A 392 38.96 3.81 -2.41
N SER A 393 39.26 4.01 -3.69
CA SER A 393 38.27 3.98 -4.76
C SER A 393 38.08 2.57 -5.30
N ASN A 394 36.85 2.20 -5.64
CA ASN A 394 36.57 1.37 -6.82
C ASN A 394 35.08 1.35 -7.20
N LYS A 395 34.85 1.50 -8.51
CA LYS A 395 33.69 1.07 -9.33
C LYS A 395 32.33 0.92 -8.64
N SER A 396 31.44 1.87 -8.93
CA SER A 396 29.99 1.68 -8.86
C SER A 396 29.48 1.02 -10.15
N GLU A 397 28.83 -0.14 -10.06
CA GLU A 397 28.02 -0.68 -11.17
C GLU A 397 26.60 -0.11 -11.11
N LEU A 398 26.15 0.49 -12.22
CA LEU A 398 24.79 1.00 -12.37
C LEU A 398 23.82 -0.15 -12.62
N SER A 399 22.79 -0.30 -11.77
CA SER A 399 21.69 -1.23 -12.00
C SER A 399 20.38 -0.47 -12.21
N ASN A 400 19.85 -0.53 -13.44
CA ASN A 400 18.68 0.23 -13.85
C ASN A 400 17.41 -0.29 -13.17
N SER A 401 16.68 0.59 -12.48
CA SER A 401 15.43 0.26 -11.80
C SER A 401 14.24 0.98 -12.46
N ILE A 402 13.36 0.20 -13.08
CA ILE A 402 12.16 0.71 -13.78
C ILE A 402 10.98 0.74 -12.82
N ILE A 403 10.34 1.90 -12.66
CA ILE A 403 9.13 2.13 -11.86
C ILE A 403 7.90 2.06 -12.78
N PHE A 404 6.77 1.52 -12.31
CA PHE A 404 5.47 1.66 -12.97
C PHE A 404 4.33 1.67 -11.94
N HIS A 405 3.40 2.62 -12.11
CA HIS A 405 2.16 2.74 -11.35
C HIS A 405 1.03 1.90 -11.98
N PHE A 406 -0.06 1.71 -11.23
CA PHE A 406 -1.37 1.34 -11.77
C PHE A 406 -2.50 2.09 -11.03
N ILE A 407 -3.63 2.26 -11.71
CA ILE A 407 -4.81 3.00 -11.26
C ILE A 407 -6.00 2.05 -11.23
N ILE A 408 -6.87 2.18 -10.22
CA ILE A 408 -8.13 1.45 -10.10
C ILE A 408 -9.22 2.22 -10.84
N LEU A 409 -10.10 1.52 -11.58
CA LEU A 409 -11.33 2.09 -12.13
C LEU A 409 -12.54 1.32 -11.59
N CYS A 410 -13.50 2.08 -11.06
CA CYS A 410 -14.84 1.63 -10.71
C CYS A 410 -15.84 2.47 -11.51
N THR A 411 -16.98 1.89 -11.91
CA THR A 411 -18.01 2.62 -12.68
C THR A 411 -19.33 2.64 -11.92
N ARG A 412 -20.03 3.77 -12.02
CA ARG A 412 -21.31 4.01 -11.35
C ARG A 412 -22.36 4.36 -12.39
N HIS A 413 -23.45 3.60 -12.40
CA HIS A 413 -24.72 4.07 -12.92
C HIS A 413 -25.83 3.71 -11.93
N LYS A 414 -26.98 4.39 -12.03
CA LYS A 414 -28.13 4.06 -11.18
C LYS A 414 -28.63 2.64 -11.46
N ASP A 415 -28.97 1.96 -10.38
CA ASP A 415 -29.94 0.86 -10.30
C ASP A 415 -29.56 -0.45 -11.04
N ASN A 416 -28.34 -0.98 -10.80
CA ASN A 416 -28.04 -2.40 -10.47
C ASN A 416 -26.52 -2.73 -10.54
N PHE A 417 -26.08 -3.74 -9.78
CA PHE A 417 -24.74 -4.33 -9.88
C PHE A 417 -24.80 -5.70 -10.58
N HIS A 418 -23.88 -5.96 -11.51
CA HIS A 418 -23.67 -7.30 -12.10
C HIS A 418 -22.18 -7.61 -12.25
N TRP A 419 -21.78 -8.80 -11.81
CA TRP A 419 -20.47 -9.39 -12.08
C TRP A 419 -20.52 -10.14 -13.40
N ILE A 420 -19.46 -10.03 -14.23
CA ILE A 420 -19.30 -10.82 -15.45
C ILE A 420 -18.14 -11.79 -15.25
N SER A 421 -18.44 -13.08 -15.25
CA SER A 421 -17.48 -14.18 -15.32
C SER A 421 -17.78 -15.01 -16.57
N THR A 422 -16.74 -15.48 -17.26
CA THR A 422 -16.86 -16.34 -18.44
C THR A 422 -15.90 -17.51 -18.33
N THR A 423 -16.43 -18.70 -18.05
CA THR A 423 -15.69 -19.96 -17.94
C THR A 423 -16.26 -21.02 -18.90
N SER A 424 -15.41 -21.57 -19.76
CA SER A 424 -15.69 -22.79 -20.54
C SER A 424 -14.38 -23.39 -21.07
N THR A 425 -14.30 -24.70 -21.21
CA THR A 425 -13.02 -25.44 -21.34
C THR A 425 -12.94 -26.33 -22.59
N SER A 426 -11.70 -26.61 -23.01
CA SER A 426 -11.21 -27.88 -23.63
C SER A 426 -11.85 -28.40 -24.94
N PHE A 427 -11.02 -28.70 -25.97
CA PHE A 427 -10.44 -30.06 -26.16
C PHE A 427 -9.45 -30.23 -27.35
N HIS A 428 -8.61 -31.27 -27.21
CA HIS A 428 -7.79 -32.05 -28.18
C HIS A 428 -7.39 -31.52 -29.57
N VAL A 429 -6.08 -31.65 -29.86
CA VAL A 429 -5.55 -32.19 -31.13
C VAL A 429 -4.45 -33.21 -30.82
N ASP A 430 -4.50 -34.40 -31.42
CA ASP A 430 -3.44 -35.42 -31.37
C ASP A 430 -2.37 -35.19 -32.44
N ILE A 431 -1.08 -35.37 -32.09
CA ILE A 431 -0.02 -35.72 -33.04
C ILE A 431 0.86 -36.82 -32.42
N ILE A 432 1.09 -37.88 -33.20
CA ILE A 432 1.77 -39.12 -32.77
C ILE A 432 3.13 -39.25 -33.47
N ASN A 433 4.15 -39.76 -32.74
CA ASN A 433 5.48 -40.22 -33.21
C ASN A 433 6.47 -39.12 -33.69
N LYS A 434 7.82 -39.29 -33.62
CA LYS A 434 8.63 -40.47 -33.27
C LYS A 434 10.03 -40.15 -32.68
N HIS A 435 10.69 -41.18 -32.15
CA HIS A 435 11.99 -41.27 -31.46
C HIS A 435 13.16 -40.35 -31.90
N VAL A 436 14.00 -40.01 -30.90
CA VAL A 436 15.45 -40.31 -30.91
C VAL A 436 15.78 -41.05 -29.59
N VAL A 437 16.82 -41.88 -29.57
CA VAL A 437 17.22 -42.75 -28.43
C VAL A 437 18.45 -42.17 -27.70
N GLU A 438 18.66 -42.61 -26.47
CA GLU A 438 19.77 -42.27 -25.57
C GLU A 438 21.17 -42.50 -26.17
N GLY A 439 22.16 -41.78 -25.63
CA GLY A 439 23.58 -41.95 -25.93
C GLY A 439 24.47 -41.50 -24.78
N GLY A 440 24.53 -42.30 -23.72
CA GLY A 440 25.48 -42.08 -22.61
C GLY A 440 26.91 -42.48 -22.98
N TYR A 441 27.90 -41.78 -22.42
CA TYR A 441 29.32 -42.12 -22.52
C TYR A 441 29.99 -41.89 -21.17
N ASP A 442 30.69 -42.92 -20.67
CA ASP A 442 31.56 -42.86 -19.49
C ASP A 442 32.86 -43.63 -19.81
N HIS A 443 33.97 -43.21 -19.20
CA HIS A 443 35.31 -43.52 -19.69
C HIS A 443 36.15 -44.38 -18.72
N THR A 444 35.97 -45.70 -18.86
CA THR A 444 37.03 -46.72 -18.94
C THR A 444 38.18 -46.73 -17.91
N THR A 445 38.31 -47.83 -17.16
CA THR A 445 39.63 -48.35 -16.74
C THR A 445 39.72 -49.88 -16.83
N THR A 446 40.47 -50.36 -17.83
CA THR A 446 41.19 -51.66 -17.92
C THR A 446 40.54 -52.98 -17.46
N GLY A 447 40.26 -53.89 -18.43
CA GLY A 447 40.04 -55.32 -18.20
C GLY A 447 40.29 -56.15 -19.49
N LYS A 448 40.98 -57.29 -19.40
CA LYS A 448 41.45 -58.09 -20.56
C LYS A 448 40.39 -59.06 -21.13
N ILE A 449 40.36 -59.19 -22.48
CA ILE A 449 40.36 -60.45 -23.31
C ILE A 449 39.34 -61.56 -22.90
N THR A 450 38.43 -62.07 -23.76
CA THR A 450 38.68 -62.80 -25.03
C THR A 450 37.49 -62.77 -26.05
N THR A 451 37.74 -63.33 -27.23
CA THR A 451 36.90 -63.78 -28.37
C THR A 451 35.58 -64.55 -28.03
N GLU A 452 34.59 -64.81 -28.92
CA GLU A 452 34.61 -64.96 -30.42
C GLU A 452 33.22 -64.87 -31.16
N LYS A 453 33.24 -64.50 -32.46
CA LYS A 453 32.43 -64.95 -33.65
C LYS A 453 30.87 -64.93 -33.79
N PHE A 454 30.44 -64.44 -34.98
CA PHE A 454 29.30 -64.85 -35.87
C PHE A 454 27.83 -64.65 -35.40
N LEU A 455 26.80 -64.53 -36.26
CA LEU A 455 26.65 -64.59 -37.75
C LEU A 455 25.64 -63.50 -38.28
N LYS A 456 25.14 -63.56 -39.53
CA LYS A 456 24.48 -62.41 -40.26
C LYS A 456 23.21 -62.80 -41.11
N PRO A 457 22.71 -62.01 -42.12
CA PRO A 457 21.30 -61.57 -42.34
C PRO A 457 20.51 -62.48 -43.36
N PRO A 458 19.34 -62.15 -44.00
CA PRO A 458 18.55 -60.88 -44.18
C PRO A 458 17.00 -61.07 -43.94
N SER A 459 15.95 -60.53 -44.62
CA SER A 459 15.74 -59.69 -45.85
C SER A 459 14.28 -59.16 -46.00
N GLN A 460 14.11 -57.99 -46.67
CA GLN A 460 12.89 -57.49 -47.39
C GLN A 460 11.60 -57.18 -46.55
N GLY A 461 10.60 -56.39 -47.00
CA GLY A 461 10.47 -55.43 -48.13
C GLY A 461 9.02 -54.95 -48.46
N VAL A 462 8.88 -53.79 -49.15
CA VAL A 462 7.73 -53.31 -50.01
C VAL A 462 6.47 -52.57 -49.43
N LYS A 463 6.46 -51.23 -49.63
CA LYS A 463 5.43 -50.23 -50.09
C LYS A 463 3.87 -50.33 -49.96
N THR A 464 3.25 -49.12 -49.91
CA THR A 464 1.92 -48.62 -50.47
C THR A 464 0.60 -48.99 -49.75
N SER A 465 -0.53 -48.24 -49.80
CA SER A 465 -0.99 -46.99 -50.50
C SER A 465 -2.12 -46.21 -49.72
N MET A 466 -2.81 -45.22 -50.33
CA MET A 466 -3.88 -44.36 -49.73
C MET A 466 -5.29 -44.59 -50.35
N VAL A 467 -6.38 -44.38 -49.57
CA VAL A 467 -7.79 -44.20 -50.02
C VAL A 467 -8.53 -43.19 -49.10
N LYS A 468 -9.67 -42.58 -49.53
CA LYS A 468 -10.46 -41.55 -48.81
C LYS A 468 -11.93 -41.98 -48.50
N THR A 469 -12.49 -41.46 -47.39
CA THR A 469 -13.89 -40.95 -47.10
C THR A 469 -15.15 -41.66 -47.66
N PRO A 470 -16.29 -41.77 -46.92
CA PRO A 470 -17.34 -40.71 -46.99
C PRO A 470 -18.40 -40.53 -45.83
N THR A 471 -18.82 -39.27 -45.61
CA THR A 471 -20.20 -38.70 -45.36
C THR A 471 -21.21 -39.15 -44.26
N SER A 472 -22.07 -38.16 -43.88
CA SER A 472 -23.47 -38.21 -43.35
C SER A 472 -23.69 -38.29 -41.80
N ASP A 473 -24.75 -37.72 -41.17
CA ASP A 473 -25.74 -36.68 -41.56
C ASP A 473 -26.39 -35.92 -40.34
N LYS A 474 -27.39 -35.06 -40.58
CA LYS A 474 -27.98 -34.01 -39.69
C LYS A 474 -29.07 -34.44 -38.68
N LEU A 475 -29.32 -33.58 -37.66
CA LEU A 475 -30.68 -33.27 -37.14
C LEU A 475 -30.77 -31.84 -36.49
N ILE A 476 -31.99 -31.34 -36.26
CA ILE A 476 -32.42 -29.92 -36.15
C ILE A 476 -33.71 -29.88 -35.27
N TYR A 477 -34.14 -28.93 -34.41
CA TYR A 477 -33.74 -27.65 -33.74
C TYR A 477 -34.75 -27.48 -32.53
N PRO A 478 -35.24 -26.32 -32.01
CA PRO A 478 -34.68 -24.97 -31.70
C PRO A 478 -34.84 -24.56 -30.20
N ILE A 479 -34.31 -23.39 -29.75
CA ILE A 479 -35.03 -22.30 -29.03
C ILE A 479 -34.12 -21.10 -28.64
N MET A 480 -34.76 -19.93 -28.56
CA MET A 480 -34.29 -18.54 -28.37
C MET A 480 -33.06 -18.21 -27.48
N ALA A 481 -32.24 -17.27 -27.97
CA ALA A 481 -31.50 -16.28 -27.16
C ALA A 481 -31.19 -15.00 -27.99
N SER A 482 -32.06 -13.98 -27.97
CA SER A 482 -31.90 -12.75 -28.81
C SER A 482 -31.80 -11.43 -28.04
N SER A 483 -31.79 -11.45 -26.71
CA SER A 483 -31.96 -10.23 -25.89
C SER A 483 -30.67 -9.47 -25.57
N LEU A 484 -29.50 -10.13 -25.57
CA LEU A 484 -28.25 -9.55 -25.05
C LEU A 484 -27.55 -8.59 -26.04
N VAL A 485 -27.62 -8.87 -27.34
CA VAL A 485 -26.89 -8.14 -28.40
C VAL A 485 -27.39 -6.70 -28.56
N LYS A 486 -28.66 -6.42 -28.24
CA LYS A 486 -29.25 -5.09 -28.43
C LYS A 486 -28.80 -4.08 -27.38
N PHE A 487 -28.58 -4.51 -26.13
CA PHE A 487 -28.27 -3.62 -25.01
C PHE A 487 -26.91 -2.90 -25.16
N LEU A 488 -25.88 -3.61 -25.66
CA LEU A 488 -24.54 -3.06 -25.85
C LEU A 488 -24.41 -2.10 -27.05
N ALA A 489 -25.40 -2.05 -27.94
CA ALA A 489 -25.40 -1.14 -29.09
C ALA A 489 -25.89 0.28 -28.74
N GLU A 490 -26.61 0.44 -27.62
CA GLU A 490 -27.35 1.68 -27.32
C GLU A 490 -26.62 2.61 -26.32
N SER A 491 -25.53 2.16 -25.68
CA SER A 491 -24.75 2.93 -24.68
C SER A 491 -23.82 3.98 -25.29
N LYS A 492 -24.39 5.03 -25.90
CA LYS A 492 -23.71 6.05 -26.75
C LYS A 492 -22.52 6.83 -26.15
N LYS A 493 -22.20 6.72 -24.85
CA LYS A 493 -21.29 7.66 -24.14
C LYS A 493 -19.83 7.25 -23.96
N TRP A 494 -19.47 5.96 -23.98
CA TRP A 494 -18.15 5.51 -23.51
C TRP A 494 -17.44 4.57 -24.51
N MET A 495 -16.12 4.43 -24.36
CA MET A 495 -15.29 3.46 -25.07
C MET A 495 -14.14 3.02 -24.16
N PHE A 496 -13.96 1.71 -24.00
CA PHE A 496 -12.90 1.12 -23.20
C PHE A 496 -12.21 0.00 -23.98
N SER A 497 -10.89 -0.11 -23.86
CA SER A 497 -10.12 -1.27 -24.31
C SER A 497 -8.85 -1.40 -23.48
N VAL A 498 -8.47 -2.63 -23.17
CA VAL A 498 -7.27 -3.00 -22.41
C VAL A 498 -6.60 -4.17 -23.10
N MET A 499 -5.31 -4.05 -23.41
CA MET A 499 -4.48 -5.16 -23.88
C MET A 499 -3.26 -5.35 -22.98
N VAL A 500 -3.06 -6.58 -22.49
CA VAL A 500 -1.88 -7.00 -21.74
C VAL A 500 -1.40 -8.36 -22.24
N TYR A 501 -0.23 -8.42 -22.91
CA TYR A 501 0.41 -9.69 -23.29
C TYR A 501 1.93 -9.55 -23.44
N ARG A 502 2.72 -10.51 -22.92
CA ARG A 502 4.19 -10.60 -23.05
C ARG A 502 4.98 -9.28 -22.89
N GLY A 503 4.54 -8.39 -21.99
CA GLY A 503 5.19 -7.10 -21.70
C GLY A 503 4.65 -5.89 -22.48
N TRP A 504 3.59 -6.06 -23.26
CA TRP A 504 2.87 -5.03 -24.00
C TRP A 504 1.70 -4.56 -23.12
N LYS A 505 1.45 -3.25 -23.03
CA LYS A 505 0.41 -2.65 -22.17
C LYS A 505 -0.23 -1.42 -22.84
N ALA A 506 -1.47 -1.56 -23.31
CA ALA A 506 -2.29 -0.45 -23.79
C ALA A 506 -3.55 -0.33 -22.94
N ILE A 507 -3.87 0.90 -22.50
CA ILE A 507 -5.12 1.26 -21.83
C ILE A 507 -5.58 2.58 -22.44
N LEU A 508 -6.83 2.61 -22.93
CA LEU A 508 -7.49 3.84 -23.36
C LEU A 508 -8.72 4.09 -22.50
N CYS A 509 -8.75 5.25 -21.84
CA CYS A 509 -9.90 5.76 -21.11
C CYS A 509 -10.12 7.22 -21.52
N THR A 510 -11.33 7.57 -21.95
CA THR A 510 -11.71 8.95 -22.28
C THR A 510 -13.22 9.15 -22.16
N GLU A 511 -13.61 10.29 -21.59
CA GLU A 511 -15.01 10.70 -21.48
C GLU A 511 -15.56 11.31 -22.78
N HIS A 512 -14.70 11.52 -23.79
CA HIS A 512 -15.00 12.33 -24.97
C HIS A 512 -14.67 11.57 -26.26
N LYS A 513 -15.57 10.67 -26.66
CA LYS A 513 -15.48 9.86 -27.88
C LYS A 513 -15.31 10.68 -29.17
N GLU A 514 -15.74 11.94 -29.18
CA GLU A 514 -15.73 12.82 -30.35
C GLU A 514 -14.41 13.57 -30.60
N SER A 515 -13.47 13.55 -29.65
CA SER A 515 -12.18 14.25 -29.75
C SER A 515 -11.19 13.55 -30.69
N PHE A 516 -11.49 12.32 -31.13
CA PHE A 516 -10.61 11.44 -31.88
C PHE A 516 -11.22 11.01 -33.21
N ARG A 517 -10.38 10.60 -34.17
CA ARG A 517 -10.81 9.98 -35.43
C ARG A 517 -9.99 8.73 -35.74
N TRP A 518 -10.53 7.88 -36.59
CA TRP A 518 -9.93 6.66 -37.10
C TRP A 518 -9.54 6.88 -38.57
N LEU A 519 -8.38 6.35 -38.99
CA LEU A 519 -7.86 6.43 -40.36
C LEU A 519 -7.80 5.02 -40.97
N ASP A 520 -8.43 4.83 -42.13
CA ASP A 520 -8.46 3.56 -42.90
C ASP A 520 -7.12 3.27 -43.60
N THR A 521 -6.71 2.00 -43.64
CA THR A 521 -5.50 1.51 -44.32
C THR A 521 -5.75 0.81 -45.67
N ASN A 522 -6.97 0.86 -46.23
CA ASN A 522 -7.35 0.24 -47.51
C ASN A 522 -6.70 0.88 -48.77
N SER A 523 -5.36 0.93 -48.81
CA SER A 523 -4.57 1.29 -50.00
C SER A 523 -3.87 0.04 -50.56
N THR A 524 -4.13 -0.31 -51.82
CA THR A 524 -3.67 -1.56 -52.44
C THR A 524 -2.20 -1.57 -52.87
N THR A 525 -1.40 -0.56 -52.48
CA THR A 525 0.05 -0.52 -52.65
C THR A 525 0.74 -0.07 -51.36
N PHE A 526 1.30 -1.03 -50.62
CA PHE A 526 2.14 -0.77 -49.47
C PHE A 526 3.55 -0.34 -49.91
N ASN A 527 3.82 0.96 -49.85
CA ASN A 527 5.19 1.52 -49.83
C ASN A 527 5.62 1.80 -48.39
N GLU A 528 6.90 2.12 -48.20
CA GLU A 528 7.58 2.31 -46.90
C GLU A 528 6.97 3.44 -46.03
N ASP A 529 6.21 4.35 -46.64
CA ASP A 529 5.70 5.60 -46.05
C ASP A 529 4.66 5.44 -44.92
N THR A 530 3.89 4.36 -44.91
CA THR A 530 2.76 4.18 -43.97
C THR A 530 3.14 3.56 -42.62
N ALA A 531 4.35 3.04 -42.47
CA ALA A 531 4.76 2.32 -41.26
C ALA A 531 4.94 3.21 -40.00
N TYR A 532 5.03 4.54 -40.19
CA TYR A 532 5.37 5.52 -39.14
C TYR A 532 4.37 6.68 -39.07
N VAL A 533 3.15 6.36 -38.65
CA VAL A 533 2.21 7.32 -38.06
C VAL A 533 2.41 7.28 -36.54
N GLN A 534 2.53 8.44 -35.86
CA GLN A 534 2.44 8.47 -34.40
C GLN A 534 0.97 8.64 -34.01
N LEU A 535 0.50 7.73 -33.16
CA LEU A 535 -0.90 7.56 -32.79
C LEU A 535 -1.02 7.58 -31.26
N VAL A 536 -2.25 7.52 -30.72
CA VAL A 536 -2.45 7.51 -29.27
C VAL A 536 -1.67 6.34 -28.66
N PHE A 537 -0.68 6.68 -27.83
CA PHE A 537 0.36 5.74 -27.39
C PHE A 537 -0.22 4.55 -26.60
N GLY A 538 -0.16 3.37 -27.21
CA GLY A 538 -0.51 2.07 -26.61
C GLY A 538 0.65 1.41 -25.86
N GLY A 539 1.62 2.20 -25.39
CA GLY A 539 2.79 1.74 -24.64
C GLY A 539 4.07 1.53 -25.47
N TYR A 540 5.08 0.94 -24.83
CA TYR A 540 6.44 0.81 -25.35
C TYR A 540 6.99 -0.60 -25.15
N ASN A 541 7.66 -1.16 -26.15
CA ASN A 541 8.25 -2.50 -26.09
C ASN A 541 9.74 -2.44 -25.69
N TYR A 542 10.05 -2.76 -24.44
CA TYR A 542 11.43 -2.74 -23.91
C TYR A 542 12.38 -3.79 -24.50
N LYS A 543 11.90 -4.79 -25.26
CA LYS A 543 12.79 -5.78 -25.92
C LYS A 543 13.15 -5.42 -27.36
N HIS A 544 12.31 -4.63 -28.03
CA HIS A 544 12.55 -4.09 -29.37
C HIS A 544 11.98 -2.67 -29.42
N PRO A 545 12.79 -1.60 -29.54
CA PRO A 545 12.36 -0.21 -29.36
C PRO A 545 11.48 0.28 -30.52
N LYS A 546 10.23 -0.21 -30.53
CA LYS A 546 9.17 0.13 -31.48
C LYS A 546 7.95 0.58 -30.69
N ILE A 547 7.33 1.68 -31.14
CA ILE A 547 6.13 2.27 -30.53
C ILE A 547 4.94 1.34 -30.75
N LEU A 548 4.07 1.23 -29.73
CA LEU A 548 2.78 0.53 -29.85
C LEU A 548 1.67 1.57 -30.06
N ASN A 549 0.88 1.40 -31.11
CA ASN A 549 -0.20 2.30 -31.48
C ASN A 549 -1.57 1.64 -31.17
N ILE A 550 -2.64 2.41 -30.98
CA ILE A 550 -4.00 1.87 -30.74
C ILE A 550 -4.81 1.86 -32.05
N GLY A 551 -5.25 0.66 -32.45
CA GLY A 551 -6.05 0.44 -33.66
C GLY A 551 -7.40 -0.23 -33.40
N ARG A 552 -8.16 -0.42 -34.48
CA ARG A 552 -9.36 -1.26 -34.54
C ARG A 552 -9.45 -1.98 -35.89
N ALA A 553 -10.12 -3.13 -35.96
CA ALA A 553 -10.43 -3.80 -37.22
C ALA A 553 -11.81 -4.48 -37.15
N THR A 554 -12.40 -4.81 -38.29
CA THR A 554 -13.64 -5.60 -38.36
C THR A 554 -13.28 -7.07 -38.54
N TYR A 555 -13.40 -7.86 -37.47
CA TYR A 555 -13.13 -9.29 -37.47
C TYR A 555 -14.42 -10.07 -37.29
N ASN A 556 -14.71 -11.04 -38.17
CA ASN A 556 -15.96 -11.81 -38.16
C ASN A 556 -17.22 -10.92 -38.02
N GLY A 557 -17.25 -9.81 -38.77
CA GLY A 557 -18.34 -8.82 -38.74
C GLY A 557 -18.42 -7.95 -37.48
N THR A 558 -17.49 -8.11 -36.52
CA THR A 558 -17.47 -7.39 -35.25
C THR A 558 -16.27 -6.44 -35.18
N LEU A 559 -16.51 -5.19 -34.76
CA LEU A 559 -15.45 -4.20 -34.57
C LEU A 559 -14.65 -4.52 -33.29
N ARG A 560 -13.36 -4.80 -33.43
CA ARG A 560 -12.42 -5.12 -32.34
C ARG A 560 -11.38 -4.01 -32.18
N ILE A 561 -10.94 -3.72 -30.95
CA ILE A 561 -9.92 -2.70 -30.63
C ILE A 561 -8.68 -3.40 -30.08
N GLY A 562 -7.48 -2.88 -30.34
CA GLY A 562 -6.22 -3.56 -30.04
C GLY A 562 -4.96 -2.73 -30.35
N ALA A 563 -3.80 -3.38 -30.38
CA ALA A 563 -2.50 -2.75 -30.58
C ALA A 563 -1.98 -2.96 -32.02
N VAL A 564 -1.57 -1.88 -32.68
CA VAL A 564 -0.89 -1.89 -33.98
C VAL A 564 0.62 -1.80 -33.75
N ALA A 565 1.41 -2.71 -34.35
CA ALA A 565 2.87 -2.69 -34.20
C ALA A 565 3.63 -3.36 -35.39
N PRO A 566 4.89 -2.95 -35.68
CA PRO A 566 5.70 -3.54 -36.75
C PRO A 566 6.41 -4.82 -36.35
N LEU A 567 6.43 -5.81 -37.24
CA LEU A 567 7.19 -7.06 -37.06
C LEU A 567 8.67 -6.92 -37.48
N LYS A 568 9.39 -8.05 -37.60
CA LYS A 568 10.79 -8.12 -38.05
C LYS A 568 10.99 -7.80 -39.53
N ASN A 569 9.93 -7.91 -40.35
CA ASN A 569 9.98 -7.76 -41.80
C ASN A 569 9.23 -6.49 -42.26
N GLU A 570 9.30 -5.44 -41.44
CA GLU A 570 8.78 -4.07 -41.65
C GLU A 570 7.26 -3.89 -41.86
N LYS A 571 6.53 -4.92 -42.30
CA LYS A 571 5.06 -4.97 -42.22
C LYS A 571 4.55 -4.66 -40.81
N VAL A 572 3.52 -3.82 -40.77
CA VAL A 572 2.79 -3.41 -39.57
C VAL A 572 1.45 -4.16 -39.54
N TYR A 573 1.05 -4.61 -38.35
CA TYR A 573 -0.11 -5.47 -38.15
C TYR A 573 -0.96 -4.99 -36.98
N PHE A 574 -2.27 -5.20 -37.07
CA PHE A 574 -3.19 -5.04 -35.96
C PHE A 574 -3.30 -6.33 -35.14
N TYR A 575 -3.18 -6.20 -33.82
CA TYR A 575 -3.30 -7.29 -32.87
C TYR A 575 -4.42 -7.03 -31.88
N PHE A 576 -5.30 -7.99 -31.68
CA PHE A 576 -6.33 -8.00 -30.65
C PHE A 576 -6.42 -9.39 -30.02
N VAL A 577 -7.16 -9.51 -28.93
CA VAL A 577 -7.44 -10.81 -28.31
C VAL A 577 -8.89 -11.17 -28.58
N ASP A 578 -9.12 -12.37 -29.13
CA ASP A 578 -10.44 -12.95 -29.38
C ASP A 578 -10.46 -14.35 -28.77
N ASN A 579 -11.44 -14.64 -27.90
CA ASN A 579 -11.56 -15.91 -27.17
C ASN A 579 -10.28 -16.36 -26.42
N GLY A 580 -9.43 -15.40 -26.01
CA GLY A 580 -8.16 -15.65 -25.32
C GLY A 580 -6.94 -15.80 -26.25
N GLU A 581 -7.14 -15.92 -27.56
CA GLU A 581 -6.07 -16.04 -28.55
C GLU A 581 -5.72 -14.68 -29.19
N ARG A 582 -4.44 -14.52 -29.58
CA ARG A 582 -3.96 -13.33 -30.28
C ARG A 582 -4.28 -13.44 -31.77
N GLN A 583 -5.28 -12.69 -32.22
CA GLN A 583 -5.59 -12.54 -33.63
C GLN A 583 -4.71 -11.46 -34.29
N VAL A 584 -4.63 -11.50 -35.62
CA VAL A 584 -3.76 -10.65 -36.45
C VAL A 584 -4.50 -10.22 -37.71
N GLU A 585 -4.56 -8.93 -38.00
CA GLU A 585 -5.14 -8.39 -39.25
C GLU A 585 -4.17 -7.49 -40.01
N GLU A 586 -4.25 -7.53 -41.35
CA GLU A 586 -3.55 -6.62 -42.28
C GLU A 586 -4.41 -5.40 -42.68
N VAL A 587 -5.74 -5.44 -42.46
CA VAL A 587 -6.65 -4.31 -42.70
C VAL A 587 -7.22 -3.82 -41.38
N TYR A 588 -7.00 -2.54 -41.06
CA TYR A 588 -7.38 -1.95 -39.79
C TYR A 588 -7.47 -0.42 -39.89
N GLU A 589 -8.02 0.22 -38.86
CA GLU A 589 -7.94 1.66 -38.68
C GLU A 589 -7.14 2.01 -37.42
N VAL A 590 -6.56 3.21 -37.36
CA VAL A 590 -5.69 3.61 -36.24
C VAL A 590 -5.99 5.03 -35.72
N LEU A 591 -5.82 5.23 -34.40
CA LEU A 591 -6.32 6.39 -33.63
C LEU A 591 -5.24 7.48 -33.40
N THR A 592 -5.32 8.66 -34.03
CA THR A 592 -4.33 9.76 -33.83
C THR A 592 -4.96 11.15 -33.79
N TYR A 593 -4.20 12.10 -33.25
CA TYR A 593 -4.41 13.54 -33.37
C TYR A 593 -3.79 14.13 -34.66
N PHE A 594 -2.80 13.47 -35.27
CA PHE A 594 -2.09 13.95 -36.47
C PHE A 594 -2.76 13.46 -37.75
N LYS A 595 -3.30 14.38 -38.58
CA LYS A 595 -3.81 14.05 -39.92
C LYS A 595 -2.71 14.14 -40.96
N LEU A 596 -2.74 13.33 -42.02
CA LEU A 596 -1.89 13.58 -43.20
C LEU A 596 -2.24 14.96 -43.79
N LEU A 597 -1.23 15.77 -44.14
CA LEU A 597 -1.41 17.06 -44.78
C LEU A 597 -1.64 16.85 -46.29
N ASP A 598 -2.83 17.18 -46.80
CA ASP A 598 -3.22 17.03 -48.21
C ASP A 598 -2.91 18.27 -49.08
N GLY A 599 -2.17 19.23 -48.52
CA GLY A 599 -1.95 20.56 -49.09
C GLY A 599 -2.93 21.62 -48.58
N THR A 600 -3.95 21.25 -47.79
CA THR A 600 -4.82 22.18 -47.06
C THR A 600 -4.61 22.07 -45.55
N ILE A 601 -4.75 23.19 -44.83
CA ILE A 601 -4.69 23.21 -43.36
C ILE A 601 -6.08 22.84 -42.81
N PRO A 602 -6.24 21.76 -42.03
CA PRO A 602 -7.55 21.40 -41.46
C PRO A 602 -8.05 22.45 -40.45
N GLU A 603 -9.36 22.70 -40.43
CA GLU A 603 -10.00 23.65 -39.49
C GLU A 603 -9.72 23.31 -38.01
N ASP A 604 -9.64 22.02 -37.68
CA ASP A 604 -9.31 21.51 -36.34
C ASP A 604 -7.80 21.45 -36.06
N ALA A 605 -6.92 21.92 -36.96
CA ALA A 605 -5.47 22.00 -36.72
C ALA A 605 -5.11 22.92 -35.54
N LEU A 606 -4.16 22.51 -34.70
CA LEU A 606 -3.69 23.27 -33.54
C LEU A 606 -2.61 24.27 -33.98
N PRO A 607 -2.85 25.59 -33.93
CA PRO A 607 -1.80 26.58 -34.19
C PRO A 607 -0.77 26.52 -33.06
N GLY A 608 0.51 26.51 -33.44
CA GLY A 608 1.62 26.50 -32.49
C GLY A 608 2.45 27.77 -32.52
N GLY A 609 2.62 28.36 -33.70
CA GLY A 609 3.44 29.55 -33.93
C GLY A 609 2.72 30.61 -34.77
N GLU A 610 3.48 31.61 -35.21
CA GLU A 610 2.96 32.85 -35.79
C GLU A 610 4.04 33.51 -36.65
N THR A 611 3.71 33.82 -37.91
CA THR A 611 4.61 34.52 -38.84
C THR A 611 4.74 36.00 -38.50
N LEU A 612 5.73 36.68 -39.10
CA LEU A 612 5.93 38.13 -38.95
C LEU A 612 4.70 38.97 -39.40
N GLN A 613 3.79 38.37 -40.18
CA GLN A 613 2.55 38.97 -40.66
C GLN A 613 1.33 38.65 -39.79
N GLY A 614 1.50 37.97 -38.64
CA GLY A 614 0.40 37.54 -37.76
C GLY A 614 -0.37 36.32 -38.27
N GLY A 615 0.20 35.58 -39.24
CA GLY A 615 -0.39 34.34 -39.76
C GLY A 615 -0.01 33.14 -38.89
N ALA A 616 -0.98 32.37 -38.42
CA ALA A 616 -0.70 31.20 -37.58
C ALA A 616 0.11 30.11 -38.34
N THR A 617 1.13 29.55 -37.69
CA THR A 617 1.85 28.35 -38.14
C THR A 617 1.45 27.14 -37.29
N TYR A 618 1.56 25.94 -37.87
CA TYR A 618 0.94 24.74 -37.32
C TYR A 618 1.97 23.66 -36.98
N ILE A 619 1.66 22.87 -35.94
CA ILE A 619 2.55 21.82 -35.43
C ILE A 619 2.50 20.63 -36.38
N GLY A 620 3.63 20.38 -37.03
CA GLY A 620 3.80 19.28 -37.96
C GLY A 620 4.65 18.13 -37.40
N GLN A 621 4.47 16.95 -37.98
CA GLN A 621 5.21 15.73 -37.72
C GLN A 621 5.56 15.05 -39.04
N VAL A 622 6.79 14.52 -39.17
CA VAL A 622 7.19 13.67 -40.30
C VAL A 622 8.11 12.56 -39.84
N TYR A 623 8.11 11.43 -40.55
CA TYR A 623 9.10 10.37 -40.38
C TYR A 623 10.28 10.59 -41.34
N ILE A 624 11.49 10.57 -40.80
CA ILE A 624 12.73 10.73 -41.55
C ILE A 624 13.53 9.45 -41.38
N HIS A 625 13.71 8.71 -42.48
CA HIS A 625 14.35 7.41 -42.49
C HIS A 625 15.74 7.45 -41.84
N LYS A 626 16.08 6.40 -41.08
CA LYS A 626 17.26 6.26 -40.18
C LYS A 626 17.28 7.14 -38.93
N TYR A 627 16.51 8.23 -38.87
CA TYR A 627 16.56 9.17 -37.75
C TYR A 627 15.32 9.11 -36.85
N GLY A 628 14.13 8.83 -37.39
CA GLY A 628 12.89 8.68 -36.63
C GLY A 628 11.83 9.73 -36.91
N ILE A 629 11.00 10.05 -35.92
CA ILE A 629 9.84 10.94 -36.07
C ILE A 629 10.21 12.32 -35.51
N PHE A 630 10.13 13.37 -36.35
CA PHE A 630 10.52 14.73 -35.99
C PHE A 630 9.35 15.71 -36.08
N ILE A 631 9.39 16.69 -35.18
CA ILE A 631 8.44 17.80 -35.08
C ILE A 631 8.97 18.95 -35.93
N GLY A 632 8.08 19.64 -36.64
CA GLY A 632 8.42 20.81 -37.43
C GLY A 632 7.29 21.84 -37.51
N GLU A 633 7.57 22.89 -38.26
CA GLU A 633 6.64 23.99 -38.52
C GLU A 633 6.01 23.85 -39.91
N ILE A 634 4.69 23.95 -39.98
CA ILE A 634 3.93 24.03 -41.23
C ILE A 634 3.43 25.46 -41.40
N ILE A 635 3.86 26.13 -42.45
CA ILE A 635 3.42 27.49 -42.82
C ILE A 635 2.29 27.37 -43.86
N PRO A 636 1.11 27.99 -43.64
CA PRO A 636 0.00 27.90 -44.59
C PRO A 636 0.35 28.41 -45.99
N GLY A 637 0.12 27.59 -47.00
CA GLY A 637 0.43 27.88 -48.41
C GLY A 637 1.76 27.27 -48.89
N GLU A 638 2.64 26.87 -47.98
CA GLU A 638 3.83 26.08 -48.31
C GLU A 638 3.47 24.59 -48.41
N ARG A 639 4.18 23.85 -49.26
CA ARG A 639 3.97 22.39 -49.47
C ARG A 639 4.92 21.51 -48.67
N PHE A 640 5.80 22.12 -47.89
CA PHE A 640 6.79 21.45 -47.06
C PHE A 640 6.58 21.79 -45.58
N MET A 641 7.27 21.05 -44.73
CA MET A 641 7.39 21.32 -43.30
C MET A 641 8.84 21.65 -42.98
N ASP A 642 9.10 22.80 -42.37
CA ASP A 642 10.42 23.15 -41.83
C ASP A 642 10.71 22.24 -40.63
N VAL A 643 11.70 21.35 -40.76
CA VAL A 643 11.97 20.25 -39.82
C VAL A 643 13.46 19.98 -39.72
N GLN A 644 14.00 20.10 -38.50
CA GLN A 644 15.44 19.95 -38.28
C GLN A 644 15.82 18.54 -37.82
N CYS A 645 16.56 17.83 -38.66
CA CYS A 645 16.98 16.46 -38.39
C CYS A 645 18.31 16.14 -39.10
N TYR A 646 19.43 16.21 -38.37
CA TYR A 646 20.76 15.73 -38.79
C TYR A 646 21.24 16.17 -40.20
N GLY A 647 20.76 17.30 -40.70
CA GLY A 647 21.08 17.85 -42.03
C GLY A 647 19.86 17.98 -42.95
N VAL A 648 18.80 17.20 -42.71
CA VAL A 648 17.46 17.50 -43.23
C VAL A 648 16.94 18.76 -42.53
N LYS A 649 16.36 19.65 -43.32
CA LYS A 649 15.83 20.97 -42.91
C LYS A 649 14.37 21.18 -43.30
N GLN A 650 13.92 20.46 -44.33
CA GLN A 650 12.58 20.51 -44.88
C GLN A 650 12.14 19.10 -45.30
N ALA A 651 10.85 18.82 -45.22
CA ALA A 651 10.24 17.60 -45.77
C ALA A 651 9.04 17.96 -46.64
N GLU A 652 8.96 17.40 -47.85
CA GLU A 652 7.95 17.73 -48.87
C GLU A 652 6.83 16.68 -48.97
N SER A 653 6.95 15.56 -48.25
CA SER A 653 6.02 14.43 -48.29
C SER A 653 5.79 13.83 -46.91
N ASN A 654 4.71 13.05 -46.75
CA ASN A 654 4.34 12.32 -45.52
C ASN A 654 4.16 13.18 -44.25
N ILE A 655 4.09 14.50 -44.44
CA ILE A 655 3.83 15.52 -43.41
C ILE A 655 2.47 15.24 -42.77
N LYS A 656 2.42 15.30 -41.44
CA LYS A 656 1.19 15.16 -40.66
C LYS A 656 1.01 16.38 -39.76
N ILE A 657 -0.20 16.89 -39.64
CA ILE A 657 -0.54 18.12 -38.92
C ILE A 657 -1.38 17.82 -37.67
N LEU A 658 -0.98 18.36 -36.53
CA LEU A 658 -1.65 18.11 -35.25
C LEU A 658 -3.03 18.78 -35.22
N CYS A 659 -4.07 17.98 -34.99
CA CYS A 659 -5.47 18.41 -35.00
C CYS A 659 -6.19 18.05 -33.68
N THR A 660 -6.99 18.99 -33.16
CA THR A 660 -7.85 18.78 -31.99
C THR A 660 -9.08 19.68 -32.02
N ARG A 661 -10.22 19.14 -31.59
CA ARG A 661 -11.45 19.92 -31.34
C ARG A 661 -11.39 20.73 -30.04
N HIS A 662 -10.39 20.49 -29.19
CA HIS A 662 -10.26 21.09 -27.85
C HIS A 662 -8.95 21.88 -27.75
N LYS A 663 -8.76 22.86 -28.64
CA LYS A 663 -7.57 23.72 -28.69
C LYS A 663 -7.32 24.46 -27.36
N ASN A 664 -8.36 24.61 -26.53
CA ASN A 664 -8.34 25.19 -25.19
C ASN A 664 -7.85 24.25 -24.06
N LYS A 665 -7.69 22.94 -24.30
CA LYS A 665 -7.09 21.97 -23.35
C LYS A 665 -5.58 21.79 -23.54
N PHE A 666 -4.96 22.72 -24.26
CA PHE A 666 -3.53 22.79 -24.49
C PHE A 666 -3.04 24.16 -24.02
N SER A 667 -1.91 24.20 -23.31
CA SER A 667 -1.23 25.43 -22.94
C SER A 667 0.27 25.34 -23.23
N TRP A 668 0.86 26.50 -23.47
CA TRP A 668 2.29 26.67 -23.63
C TRP A 668 2.85 27.15 -22.29
N LEU A 669 3.83 26.43 -21.74
CA LEU A 669 4.51 26.77 -20.49
C LEU A 669 5.97 27.17 -20.77
N PRO A 670 6.42 28.36 -20.35
CA PRO A 670 7.81 28.77 -20.51
C PRO A 670 8.73 27.99 -19.57
N THR A 671 9.94 27.69 -20.05
CA THR A 671 10.97 26.96 -19.29
C THR A 671 12.37 27.25 -19.84
N THR A 672 13.41 26.77 -19.16
CA THR A 672 14.79 26.80 -19.64
C THR A 672 15.37 25.39 -19.77
N ASP A 673 16.53 25.29 -20.42
CA ASP A 673 17.27 24.04 -20.55
C ASP A 673 17.72 23.43 -19.21
N THR A 674 17.78 24.23 -18.13
CA THR A 674 18.11 23.75 -16.79
C THR A 674 16.89 23.60 -15.87
N THR A 675 15.73 24.22 -16.19
CA THR A 675 14.53 24.15 -15.34
C THR A 675 13.41 23.25 -15.88
N PHE A 676 13.54 22.68 -17.09
CA PHE A 676 12.53 21.81 -17.71
C PHE A 676 11.92 20.76 -16.76
N HIS A 677 12.76 20.01 -16.04
CA HIS A 677 12.30 18.94 -15.14
C HIS A 677 11.58 19.48 -13.88
N GLU A 678 11.80 20.74 -13.51
CA GLU A 678 11.12 21.43 -12.41
C GLU A 678 9.81 22.10 -12.89
N ASP A 679 9.85 22.88 -13.98
CA ASP A 679 8.68 23.60 -14.52
C ASP A 679 7.62 22.64 -15.09
N MET A 680 8.03 21.47 -15.64
CA MET A 680 7.11 20.43 -16.15
C MET A 680 6.67 19.41 -15.08
N ALA A 681 7.09 19.56 -13.82
CA ALA A 681 6.73 18.62 -12.76
C ALA A 681 5.20 18.51 -12.58
N GLY A 682 4.68 17.29 -12.73
CA GLY A 682 3.24 17.02 -12.65
C GLY A 682 2.41 17.54 -13.83
N LYS A 683 3.03 17.85 -14.99
CA LYS A 683 2.33 18.21 -16.23
C LYS A 683 2.35 17.06 -17.24
N LEU A 684 1.33 16.99 -18.11
CA LEU A 684 1.32 16.06 -19.24
C LEU A 684 1.93 16.76 -20.46
N VAL A 685 3.24 16.62 -20.63
CA VAL A 685 3.96 17.16 -21.80
C VAL A 685 3.51 16.44 -23.08
N VAL A 686 3.36 17.20 -24.17
CA VAL A 686 2.91 16.67 -25.47
C VAL A 686 4.11 16.18 -26.29
N ALA A 687 4.36 14.87 -26.20
CA ALA A 687 5.26 14.16 -27.10
C ALA A 687 4.76 14.26 -28.55
N GLY A 688 5.63 14.72 -29.47
CA GLY A 688 5.33 14.85 -30.90
C GLY A 688 6.32 14.13 -31.82
N GLY A 689 7.34 13.47 -31.28
CA GLY A 689 8.33 12.72 -32.07
C GLY A 689 9.16 11.74 -31.24
N PHE A 690 10.13 11.10 -31.88
CA PHE A 690 11.09 10.20 -31.25
C PHE A 690 12.36 10.10 -32.12
N ASN A 691 13.52 10.39 -31.52
CA ASN A 691 14.84 10.22 -32.13
C ASN A 691 15.28 8.75 -31.99
N HIS A 692 15.57 8.09 -33.11
CA HIS A 692 16.02 6.70 -33.19
C HIS A 692 17.54 6.54 -33.32
N THR A 693 18.35 7.60 -33.30
CA THR A 693 19.80 7.48 -33.50
C THR A 693 20.52 6.78 -32.34
N ASP A 694 21.49 5.92 -32.66
CA ASP A 694 22.28 5.15 -31.68
C ASP A 694 23.05 6.01 -30.66
N LYS A 695 23.22 7.31 -30.95
CA LYS A 695 23.95 8.25 -30.10
C LYS A 695 23.07 8.98 -29.09
N ASP A 696 21.78 9.14 -29.37
CA ASP A 696 20.87 9.96 -28.55
C ASP A 696 19.39 9.55 -28.71
N PRO A 697 19.02 8.30 -28.37
CA PRO A 697 17.65 7.81 -28.57
C PRO A 697 16.70 8.32 -27.48
N GLY A 698 15.64 9.02 -27.87
CA GLY A 698 14.76 9.71 -26.90
C GLY A 698 13.47 10.27 -27.49
N VAL A 699 12.55 10.64 -26.61
CA VAL A 699 11.29 11.31 -26.97
C VAL A 699 11.59 12.73 -27.43
N LEU A 700 10.84 13.20 -28.43
CA LEU A 700 10.83 14.62 -28.81
C LEU A 700 9.48 15.21 -28.43
N ASP A 701 9.49 16.20 -27.54
CA ASP A 701 8.30 16.94 -27.10
C ASP A 701 8.05 18.18 -27.97
N VAL A 702 6.82 18.66 -28.04
CA VAL A 702 6.46 19.84 -28.85
C VAL A 702 6.85 21.13 -28.12
N GLY A 703 7.76 21.91 -28.72
CA GLY A 703 8.22 23.20 -28.20
C GLY A 703 8.03 24.36 -29.18
N ARG A 704 8.20 25.58 -28.69
CA ARG A 704 8.31 26.80 -29.52
C ARG A 704 9.17 27.90 -28.88
N ILE A 705 9.59 28.88 -29.68
CA ILE A 705 10.30 30.10 -29.21
C ILE A 705 9.74 31.35 -29.89
N ASN A 706 9.70 32.48 -29.18
CA ASN A 706 9.49 33.79 -29.80
C ASN A 706 10.83 34.43 -30.22
N LEU A 707 10.93 34.86 -31.47
CA LEU A 707 12.09 35.52 -32.06
C LEU A 707 11.64 36.83 -32.71
N ASN A 708 11.86 37.94 -32.02
CA ASN A 708 11.52 39.29 -32.49
C ASN A 708 10.04 39.42 -32.93
N GLY A 709 9.12 38.76 -32.21
CA GLY A 709 7.69 38.72 -32.50
C GLY A 709 7.22 37.46 -33.24
N ILE A 710 8.12 36.74 -33.93
CA ILE A 710 7.79 35.52 -34.69
C ILE A 710 7.81 34.31 -33.73
N TRP A 711 6.72 33.55 -33.62
CA TRP A 711 6.71 32.30 -32.86
C TRP A 711 7.06 31.12 -33.78
N ARG A 712 8.16 30.42 -33.49
CA ARG A 712 8.68 29.28 -34.28
C ARG A 712 8.54 27.96 -33.53
N ILE A 713 7.99 26.94 -34.19
CA ILE A 713 7.76 25.59 -33.65
C ILE A 713 9.02 24.71 -33.80
N GLY A 714 9.21 23.71 -32.93
CA GLY A 714 10.33 22.76 -33.01
C GLY A 714 10.27 21.63 -31.97
N ALA A 715 11.43 21.04 -31.66
CA ALA A 715 11.57 19.82 -30.87
C ALA A 715 12.27 19.97 -29.49
N VAL A 716 11.56 19.49 -28.47
CA VAL A 716 11.85 19.10 -27.08
C VAL A 716 12.78 17.90 -26.82
N ALA A 717 14.11 18.02 -26.68
CA ALA A 717 14.97 16.86 -26.33
C ALA A 717 15.00 16.57 -24.81
N SER A 718 13.86 16.15 -24.25
CA SER A 718 13.59 16.04 -22.81
C SER A 718 14.26 14.87 -22.08
N HIS A 719 14.90 13.94 -22.80
CA HIS A 719 15.56 12.78 -22.21
C HIS A 719 16.96 13.06 -21.61
N HIS A 720 17.48 14.28 -21.79
CA HIS A 720 18.72 14.75 -21.14
C HIS A 720 18.43 15.25 -19.72
N PHE A 721 19.19 14.78 -18.73
CA PHE A 721 19.01 15.17 -17.33
C PHE A 721 19.69 16.49 -16.97
N ASP A 722 20.83 16.83 -17.60
CA ASP A 722 21.62 18.01 -17.25
C ASP A 722 21.24 19.26 -18.06
N HIS A 723 20.83 19.09 -19.33
CA HIS A 723 20.48 20.17 -20.25
C HIS A 723 19.42 19.73 -21.27
N VAL A 724 18.20 20.26 -21.18
CA VAL A 724 17.10 19.97 -22.11
C VAL A 724 17.05 21.01 -23.23
N PHE A 725 17.49 20.64 -24.43
CA PHE A 725 17.62 21.56 -25.57
C PHE A 725 16.36 21.63 -26.45
N PHE A 726 15.98 22.85 -26.85
CA PHE A 726 15.01 23.07 -27.93
C PHE A 726 15.71 23.30 -29.27
N TYR A 727 15.23 22.60 -30.30
CA TYR A 727 15.75 22.62 -31.67
C TYR A 727 14.70 23.13 -32.66
N TYR A 728 15.07 24.10 -33.50
CA TYR A 728 14.20 24.64 -34.56
C TYR A 728 15.00 25.03 -35.81
N VAL A 729 14.29 25.24 -36.93
CA VAL A 729 14.86 25.78 -38.17
C VAL A 729 14.70 27.30 -38.19
N HIS A 730 15.76 28.02 -38.56
CA HIS A 730 15.66 29.44 -38.89
C HIS A 730 16.70 29.83 -39.94
N ASN A 731 16.27 30.52 -40.99
CA ASN A 731 17.08 30.88 -42.17
C ASN A 731 17.82 29.66 -42.77
N ASN A 732 17.12 28.53 -42.86
CA ASN A 732 17.67 27.23 -43.30
C ASN A 732 18.86 26.74 -42.46
N GLU A 733 18.92 27.05 -41.17
CA GLU A 733 19.91 26.53 -40.22
C GLU A 733 19.27 25.96 -38.96
N GLN A 734 19.89 24.91 -38.40
CA GLN A 734 19.60 24.43 -37.06
C GLN A 734 19.98 25.50 -36.04
N LYS A 735 19.03 25.90 -35.21
CA LYS A 735 19.28 26.72 -34.03
C LYS A 735 18.97 25.90 -32.77
N VAL A 736 19.78 26.14 -31.74
CA VAL A 736 19.65 25.55 -30.41
C VAL A 736 19.57 26.71 -29.43
N VAL A 737 18.56 26.69 -28.55
CA VAL A 737 18.29 27.78 -27.62
C VAL A 737 17.90 27.23 -26.25
N LYS A 738 18.20 28.04 -25.23
CA LYS A 738 18.08 27.68 -23.82
C LYS A 738 16.78 28.09 -23.16
N ASN A 739 16.00 29.00 -23.78
CA ASN A 739 14.73 29.48 -23.27
C ASN A 739 13.66 29.24 -24.34
N TYR A 740 12.55 28.60 -23.98
CA TYR A 740 11.49 28.20 -24.92
C TYR A 740 10.20 27.92 -24.15
N GLU A 741 9.10 27.71 -24.87
CA GLU A 741 7.85 27.20 -24.29
C GLU A 741 7.61 25.75 -24.72
N VAL A 742 7.01 24.95 -23.84
CA VAL A 742 6.67 23.54 -24.06
C VAL A 742 5.15 23.41 -24.09
N LEU A 743 4.64 22.59 -25.01
CA LEU A 743 3.22 22.28 -25.12
C LEU A 743 2.83 21.22 -24.08
N VAL A 744 1.86 21.55 -23.21
CA VAL A 744 1.27 20.61 -22.26
C VAL A 744 -0.23 20.44 -22.51
N TYR A 745 -0.75 19.27 -22.13
CA TYR A 745 -2.15 18.88 -22.25
C TYR A 745 -2.82 18.71 -20.88
N GLY A 746 -4.13 18.93 -20.84
CA GLY A 746 -4.96 18.83 -19.65
C GLY A 746 -5.48 20.20 -19.22
N ASP A 747 -6.22 20.22 -18.12
CA ASP A 747 -6.70 21.47 -17.56
C ASP A 747 -5.51 22.20 -16.93
N SER A 748 -5.04 23.24 -17.62
CA SER A 748 -3.93 24.08 -17.18
C SER A 748 -4.20 24.56 -15.75
N PRO A 749 -3.21 24.50 -14.83
CA PRO A 749 -3.39 25.06 -13.50
C PRO A 749 -3.89 26.49 -13.66
N HIS A 750 -4.93 26.84 -12.91
CA HIS A 750 -5.57 28.14 -13.08
C HIS A 750 -4.63 29.29 -12.67
N TYR A 751 -3.49 28.97 -12.07
CA TYR A 751 -2.37 29.84 -11.75
C TYR A 751 -1.10 29.46 -12.53
N PHE A 752 -0.16 30.39 -12.64
CA PHE A 752 1.20 30.18 -13.14
C PHE A 752 2.17 31.10 -12.39
N TRP A 753 3.47 30.81 -12.50
CA TRP A 753 4.53 31.60 -11.89
C TRP A 753 5.21 32.49 -12.95
N ARG A 754 5.52 33.75 -12.63
CA ARG A 754 6.22 34.70 -13.51
C ARG A 754 7.36 35.38 -12.76
N GLU A 755 8.49 35.64 -13.41
CA GLU A 755 9.58 36.43 -12.82
C GLU A 755 9.11 37.79 -12.28
N TYR A 756 9.53 38.14 -11.07
CA TYR A 756 9.12 39.35 -10.36
C TYR A 756 10.23 40.41 -10.38
N THR A 757 9.99 41.51 -11.09
CA THR A 757 10.95 42.59 -11.35
C THR A 757 10.95 43.70 -10.29
N GLY A 758 10.04 43.63 -9.31
CA GLY A 758 9.66 44.73 -8.40
C GLY A 758 8.31 45.37 -8.72
N GLU A 759 7.70 45.03 -9.84
CA GLU A 759 6.39 45.52 -10.27
C GLU A 759 5.34 44.41 -10.15
N ILE A 760 4.20 44.74 -9.54
CA ILE A 760 3.08 43.80 -9.39
C ILE A 760 2.33 43.71 -10.71
N SER A 761 2.27 42.51 -11.30
CA SER A 761 1.55 42.32 -12.54
C SER A 761 0.03 42.36 -12.34
N GLN A 762 -0.71 42.81 -13.35
CA GLN A 762 -2.17 42.90 -13.31
C GLN A 762 -2.86 41.54 -13.06
N ASP A 763 -2.24 40.44 -13.52
CA ASP A 763 -2.70 39.07 -13.28
C ASP A 763 -2.16 38.45 -11.97
N ALA A 764 -1.31 39.14 -11.19
CA ALA A 764 -0.86 38.65 -9.89
C ALA A 764 -2.03 38.41 -8.92
N LEU A 765 -2.01 37.29 -8.18
CA LEU A 765 -3.07 36.92 -7.25
C LEU A 765 -2.86 37.59 -5.88
N PRO A 766 -3.76 38.50 -5.43
CA PRO A 766 -3.71 39.04 -4.08
C PRO A 766 -3.95 37.92 -3.07
N ALA A 767 -3.08 37.82 -2.07
CA ALA A 767 -3.04 36.69 -1.16
C ALA A 767 -3.10 37.09 0.31
N GLY A 768 -2.48 38.20 0.67
CA GLY A 768 -2.49 38.73 2.03
C GLY A 768 -2.80 40.22 2.08
N LYS A 769 -2.63 40.81 3.26
CA LYS A 769 -2.68 42.25 3.49
C LYS A 769 -1.61 42.68 4.50
N ASP A 770 -0.93 43.79 4.23
CA ASP A 770 0.00 44.41 5.16
C ASP A 770 -0.73 45.05 6.35
N GLY A 771 0.03 45.54 7.34
CA GLY A 771 -0.53 46.23 8.52
C GLY A 771 -1.22 47.57 8.23
N ASN A 772 -1.20 48.05 6.99
CA ASN A 772 -1.93 49.23 6.52
C ASN A 772 -3.17 48.86 5.69
N GLY A 773 -3.41 47.57 5.44
CA GLY A 773 -4.51 47.06 4.61
C GLY A 773 -4.22 46.97 3.11
N ASN A 774 -2.99 47.25 2.66
CA ASN A 774 -2.57 47.07 1.26
C ASN A 774 -2.43 45.58 0.93
N ASP A 775 -2.77 45.16 -0.29
CA ASP A 775 -2.65 43.76 -0.70
C ASP A 775 -1.18 43.30 -0.77
N THR A 776 -0.91 42.10 -0.24
CA THR A 776 0.36 41.39 -0.40
C THR A 776 0.19 40.15 -1.29
N TYR A 777 1.27 39.73 -1.93
CA TYR A 777 1.25 38.75 -3.03
C TYR A 777 2.15 37.55 -2.72
N VAL A 778 1.85 36.41 -3.33
CA VAL A 778 2.64 35.19 -3.15
C VAL A 778 3.91 35.27 -4.00
N GLY A 779 5.06 35.27 -3.34
CA GLY A 779 6.36 35.04 -3.96
C GLY A 779 6.81 33.59 -3.81
N GLN A 780 7.55 33.12 -4.80
CA GLN A 780 8.29 31.87 -4.83
C GLN A 780 9.76 32.19 -5.08
N VAL A 781 10.70 31.54 -4.39
CA VAL A 781 12.14 31.74 -4.60
C VAL A 781 12.94 30.48 -4.27
N TYR A 782 13.99 30.22 -5.05
CA TYR A 782 14.93 29.14 -4.78
C TYR A 782 15.97 29.56 -3.74
N ILE A 783 16.15 28.75 -2.70
CA ILE A 783 17.14 28.93 -1.65
C ILE A 783 18.11 27.73 -1.68
N ASN A 784 19.38 28.00 -2.00
CA ASN A 784 20.45 27.00 -2.00
C ASN A 784 20.44 26.16 -0.71
N ASP A 785 20.71 24.87 -0.84
CA ASP A 785 20.67 23.83 0.21
C ASP A 785 19.28 23.53 0.82
N TYR A 786 18.24 24.31 0.53
CA TYR A 786 16.89 24.13 1.09
C TYR A 786 15.80 23.86 0.06
N GLY A 787 15.92 24.31 -1.20
CA GLY A 787 14.91 24.11 -2.25
C GLY A 787 14.06 25.36 -2.54
N VAL A 788 12.86 25.19 -3.08
CA VAL A 788 11.96 26.29 -3.49
C VAL A 788 10.98 26.63 -2.36
N PHE A 789 10.96 27.89 -1.93
CA PHE A 789 10.13 28.38 -0.83
C PHE A 789 9.11 29.44 -1.25
N ILE A 790 8.02 29.50 -0.47
CA ILE A 790 6.95 30.48 -0.59
C ILE A 790 7.19 31.62 0.42
N GLY A 791 6.92 32.86 0.03
CA GLY A 791 7.02 34.04 0.90
C GLY A 791 6.10 35.19 0.49
N GLU A 792 6.20 36.29 1.22
CA GLU A 792 5.35 37.48 1.04
C GLU A 792 6.06 38.55 0.20
N ILE A 793 5.41 38.96 -0.90
CA ILE A 793 5.81 40.11 -1.73
C ILE A 793 4.96 41.33 -1.34
N PHE A 794 5.63 42.45 -1.09
CA PHE A 794 5.01 43.75 -0.87
C PHE A 794 5.15 44.62 -2.13
N PRO A 795 4.07 45.30 -2.57
CA PRO A 795 4.14 46.23 -3.69
C PRO A 795 5.28 47.25 -3.57
N GLY A 796 6.03 47.45 -4.66
CA GLY A 796 7.15 48.41 -4.72
C GLY A 796 8.46 47.93 -4.08
N ARG A 797 8.52 46.74 -3.47
CA ARG A 797 9.80 46.14 -3.02
C ARG A 797 10.32 45.14 -4.04
N LYS A 798 11.63 45.17 -4.34
CA LYS A 798 12.33 44.17 -5.16
C LYS A 798 12.77 42.93 -4.37
N GLN A 799 11.98 42.54 -3.37
CA GLN A 799 12.30 41.45 -2.45
C GLN A 799 11.07 40.59 -2.14
N VAL A 800 11.30 39.36 -1.73
CA VAL A 800 10.33 38.49 -1.05
C VAL A 800 10.80 38.22 0.38
N ASP A 801 9.87 38.31 1.34
CA ASP A 801 10.13 37.99 2.75
C ASP A 801 9.69 36.53 3.00
N VAL A 802 10.66 35.62 3.19
CA VAL A 802 10.46 34.17 3.29
C VAL A 802 10.71 33.68 4.72
N GLN A 803 9.81 32.86 5.27
CA GLN A 803 9.96 32.27 6.60
C GLN A 803 10.62 30.89 6.53
N CYS A 804 11.97 30.86 6.43
CA CYS A 804 12.78 29.65 6.33
C CYS A 804 13.92 29.70 7.38
N PHE A 805 13.71 29.06 8.54
CA PHE A 805 14.59 29.13 9.73
C PHE A 805 14.81 30.56 10.28
N GLY A 806 13.76 31.38 10.17
CA GLY A 806 13.77 32.83 10.40
C GLY A 806 13.24 33.56 9.17
N VAL A 807 13.10 34.89 9.25
CA VAL A 807 12.74 35.70 8.09
C VAL A 807 13.99 35.98 7.27
N LYS A 808 14.07 35.42 6.06
CA LYS A 808 15.07 35.73 5.05
C LYS A 808 14.45 36.67 4.02
N LYS A 809 15.13 37.78 3.72
CA LYS A 809 14.81 38.64 2.59
C LYS A 809 15.63 38.17 1.39
N VAL A 810 14.99 37.93 0.25
CA VAL A 810 15.68 37.52 -0.98
C VAL A 810 15.31 38.50 -2.09
N GLU A 811 16.31 38.99 -2.82
CA GLU A 811 16.21 40.08 -3.81
C GLU A 811 16.43 39.62 -5.26
N SER A 812 16.54 38.31 -5.49
CA SER A 812 16.81 37.69 -6.79
C SER A 812 16.09 36.35 -6.95
N ASN A 813 15.92 35.91 -8.20
CA ASN A 813 15.27 34.64 -8.58
C ASN A 813 13.86 34.48 -7.98
N ILE A 814 13.12 35.59 -7.89
CA ILE A 814 11.77 35.65 -7.32
C ILE A 814 10.76 35.46 -8.45
N LYS A 815 9.89 34.45 -8.34
CA LYS A 815 8.66 34.35 -9.14
C LYS A 815 7.47 34.85 -8.32
N ILE A 816 6.47 35.47 -8.96
CA ILE A 816 5.19 35.89 -8.38
C ILE A 816 4.05 35.03 -8.93
N LEU A 817 3.07 34.71 -8.08
CA LEU A 817 1.89 33.92 -8.44
C LEU A 817 0.89 34.75 -9.24
N CYS A 818 0.61 34.33 -10.47
CA CYS A 818 -0.32 34.98 -11.40
C CYS A 818 -1.48 34.05 -11.78
N THR A 819 -2.63 34.62 -12.13
CA THR A 819 -3.80 33.89 -12.64
C THR A 819 -4.66 34.78 -13.56
N ARG A 820 -5.22 34.17 -14.61
CA ARG A 820 -6.26 34.78 -15.46
C ARG A 820 -7.68 34.60 -14.92
N HIS A 821 -7.83 33.89 -13.79
CA HIS A 821 -9.10 33.44 -13.23
C HIS A 821 -9.14 33.65 -11.70
N LYS A 822 -8.94 34.89 -11.24
CA LYS A 822 -8.94 35.24 -9.80
C LYS A 822 -10.24 34.83 -9.10
N ASP A 823 -11.35 34.78 -9.85
CA ASP A 823 -12.68 34.28 -9.45
C ASP A 823 -12.71 32.81 -9.01
N LYS A 824 -11.75 31.99 -9.47
CA LYS A 824 -11.67 30.56 -9.13
C LYS A 824 -10.83 30.26 -7.89
N PHE A 825 -10.20 31.26 -7.28
CA PHE A 825 -9.35 31.08 -6.09
C PHE A 825 -10.09 31.52 -4.83
N SER A 826 -10.50 30.55 -4.01
CA SER A 826 -11.05 30.77 -2.67
C SER A 826 -10.02 30.40 -1.61
N TRP A 827 -9.84 31.28 -0.63
CA TRP A 827 -9.00 30.99 0.54
C TRP A 827 -9.79 30.20 1.56
N LEU A 828 -9.48 28.91 1.67
CA LEU A 828 -10.15 27.99 2.59
C LEU A 828 -9.65 28.18 4.03
N PRO A 829 -10.51 28.49 5.01
CA PRO A 829 -10.16 28.43 6.42
C PRO A 829 -9.84 26.98 6.79
N THR A 830 -8.68 26.74 7.39
CA THR A 830 -8.20 25.40 7.72
C THR A 830 -7.21 25.44 8.88
N THR A 831 -6.96 24.29 9.50
CA THR A 831 -6.03 24.11 10.62
C THR A 831 -5.03 23.00 10.32
N VAL A 832 -3.95 22.89 11.10
CA VAL A 832 -2.95 21.81 10.93
C VAL A 832 -3.57 20.41 11.03
N SER A 833 -4.61 20.23 11.84
CA SER A 833 -5.32 18.96 11.99
C SER A 833 -6.41 18.72 10.93
N THR A 834 -6.94 19.77 10.29
CA THR A 834 -8.04 19.66 9.31
C THR A 834 -7.60 19.84 7.85
N PHE A 835 -6.36 20.27 7.58
CA PHE A 835 -5.83 20.50 6.22
C PHE A 835 -6.18 19.39 5.22
N HIS A 836 -6.05 18.12 5.62
CA HIS A 836 -6.33 16.96 4.77
C HIS A 836 -7.81 16.59 4.63
N THR A 837 -8.70 17.05 5.52
CA THR A 837 -10.15 16.91 5.35
C THR A 837 -10.73 18.04 4.51
N ASP A 838 -10.18 19.25 4.65
CA ASP A 838 -10.72 20.48 4.06
C ASP A 838 -10.31 20.58 2.58
N THR A 839 -9.09 20.14 2.26
CA THR A 839 -8.56 20.11 0.88
C THR A 839 -8.93 18.86 0.09
N ALA A 840 -9.65 17.90 0.68
CA ALA A 840 -9.88 16.56 0.11
C ALA A 840 -10.60 16.54 -1.26
N ASP A 841 -11.39 17.58 -1.57
CA ASP A 841 -12.08 17.78 -2.85
C ASP A 841 -11.64 19.07 -3.57
N LYS A 842 -10.47 19.62 -3.22
CA LYS A 842 -9.94 20.90 -3.73
C LYS A 842 -8.55 20.71 -4.33
N GLU A 843 -8.24 21.48 -5.37
CA GLU A 843 -6.86 21.63 -5.85
C GLU A 843 -6.13 22.67 -4.99
N VAL A 844 -5.11 22.23 -4.24
CA VAL A 844 -4.22 23.15 -3.51
C VAL A 844 -3.20 23.78 -4.44
N VAL A 845 -2.83 25.05 -4.16
CA VAL A 845 -1.80 25.74 -4.91
C VAL A 845 -0.43 25.30 -4.39
N HIS A 846 0.18 24.33 -5.08
CA HIS A 846 1.57 23.97 -4.84
C HIS A 846 2.49 25.14 -5.21
N GLY A 847 3.36 25.55 -4.27
CA GLY A 847 4.23 26.71 -4.43
C GLY A 847 5.71 26.47 -4.13
N GLY A 848 6.11 25.27 -3.72
CA GLY A 848 7.54 24.95 -3.57
C GLY A 848 7.82 23.51 -3.12
N TYR A 849 9.07 23.26 -2.77
CA TYR A 849 9.54 22.00 -2.19
C TYR A 849 10.77 22.21 -1.30
N ASN A 850 10.76 21.49 -0.19
CA ASN A 850 11.89 21.33 0.72
C ASN A 850 12.84 20.24 0.19
N HIS A 851 14.15 20.51 0.22
CA HIS A 851 15.24 19.62 -0.18
C HIS A 851 16.13 19.15 0.99
N MET A 852 15.74 19.43 2.24
CA MET A 852 16.48 18.92 3.40
C MET A 852 16.57 17.38 3.36
N LYS A 853 17.78 16.85 3.60
CA LYS A 853 18.14 15.43 3.38
C LYS A 853 17.33 14.39 4.16
N ASN A 854 16.56 14.82 5.17
CA ASN A 854 15.70 13.96 6.00
C ASN A 854 14.21 14.33 5.89
N ASP A 855 13.86 15.37 5.13
CA ASP A 855 12.53 15.99 5.09
C ASP A 855 12.30 16.63 3.71
N SER A 856 12.32 15.80 2.67
CA SER A 856 12.04 16.23 1.30
C SER A 856 10.53 16.25 1.07
N GLY A 857 9.95 17.41 0.76
CA GLY A 857 8.49 17.50 0.70
C GLY A 857 7.90 18.75 0.05
N VAL A 858 6.65 18.63 -0.38
CA VAL A 858 5.91 19.71 -1.08
C VAL A 858 5.53 20.82 -0.10
N LEU A 859 5.59 22.06 -0.58
CA LEU A 859 5.13 23.26 0.11
C LEU A 859 3.92 23.83 -0.62
N ASP A 860 2.81 23.95 0.09
CA ASP A 860 1.55 24.49 -0.39
C ASP A 860 1.38 25.95 0.04
N VAL A 861 0.69 26.77 -0.77
CA VAL A 861 0.49 28.20 -0.46
C VAL A 861 -0.60 28.38 0.60
N GLY A 862 -0.24 28.98 1.73
CA GLY A 862 -1.17 29.33 2.80
C GLY A 862 -1.07 30.79 3.24
N ARG A 863 -1.93 31.17 4.18
CA ARG A 863 -1.90 32.49 4.83
C ARG A 863 -2.43 32.46 6.26
N VAL A 864 -1.99 33.38 7.10
CA VAL A 864 -2.36 33.46 8.53
C VAL A 864 -2.59 34.90 8.98
N SER A 865 -3.59 35.13 9.84
CA SER A 865 -3.81 36.44 10.47
C SER A 865 -2.78 36.67 11.57
N TYR A 866 -1.93 37.69 11.44
CA TYR A 866 -0.83 37.97 12.38
C TYR A 866 -0.54 39.48 12.46
N GLU A 867 -0.48 40.01 13.69
CA GLU A 867 -0.25 41.44 13.99
C GLU A 867 -1.23 42.40 13.26
N GLY A 868 -2.47 41.99 13.05
CA GLY A 868 -3.50 42.75 12.33
C GLY A 868 -3.38 42.71 10.80
N GLY A 869 -2.26 42.22 10.27
CA GLY A 869 -2.10 41.86 8.86
C GLY A 869 -2.52 40.42 8.57
N LEU A 870 -2.59 40.08 7.29
CA LEU A 870 -2.89 38.74 6.79
C LEU A 870 -1.68 38.27 5.97
N ARG A 871 -0.83 37.44 6.56
CA ARG A 871 0.50 37.10 6.06
C ARG A 871 0.50 35.89 5.16
N VAL A 872 1.19 35.96 4.02
CA VAL A 872 1.42 34.81 3.11
C VAL A 872 2.56 33.92 3.63
N GLY A 873 2.46 32.60 3.46
CA GLY A 873 3.53 31.66 3.84
C GLY A 873 3.38 30.25 3.24
N ALA A 874 4.32 29.37 3.58
CA ALA A 874 4.33 27.97 3.18
C ALA A 874 3.59 27.09 4.20
N VAL A 875 2.79 26.14 3.71
CA VAL A 875 2.22 25.02 4.47
C VAL A 875 2.99 23.76 4.08
N ALA A 876 3.65 23.12 5.04
CA ALA A 876 4.38 21.88 4.81
C ALA A 876 3.45 20.67 5.03
N SER A 877 2.98 20.05 3.94
CA SER A 877 2.04 18.92 3.96
C SER A 877 2.67 17.57 4.35
N HIS A 878 3.86 17.60 4.96
CA HIS A 878 4.72 16.44 5.24
C HIS A 878 4.81 16.01 6.73
N HIS A 879 4.15 16.72 7.65
CA HIS A 879 4.12 16.38 9.08
C HIS A 879 2.73 16.14 9.67
N VAL A 880 1.69 16.18 8.84
CA VAL A 880 0.51 15.36 9.12
C VAL A 880 0.82 13.99 8.53
N GLU A 881 1.10 12.99 9.38
CA GLU A 881 0.92 11.60 8.95
C GLU A 881 -0.47 11.47 8.33
N ARG A 882 -0.67 10.58 7.36
CA ARG A 882 -2.04 10.18 7.00
C ARG A 882 -2.61 9.29 8.13
N VAL A 883 -2.84 9.91 9.28
CA VAL A 883 -3.64 9.37 10.38
C VAL A 883 -4.94 8.90 9.74
N PRO A 884 -5.33 7.63 9.91
CA PRO A 884 -6.64 7.17 9.51
C PRO A 884 -7.68 7.76 10.47
N LEU A 885 -7.96 9.07 10.32
CA LEU A 885 -9.19 9.67 10.81
C LEU A 885 -10.33 8.82 10.26
N ILE A 886 -11.14 8.29 11.17
CA ILE A 886 -12.08 7.21 10.88
C ILE A 886 -13.31 7.77 10.14
N ARG A 887 -13.10 8.14 8.87
CA ARG A 887 -14.14 8.09 7.84
C ARG A 887 -14.27 6.64 7.41
N SER A 888 -14.91 5.84 8.25
CA SER A 888 -15.74 4.77 7.69
C SER A 888 -16.71 5.45 6.72
N ILE A 889 -16.78 4.95 5.50
CA ILE A 889 -17.71 5.43 4.47
C ILE A 889 -19.08 4.72 4.65
N GLU A 890 -19.22 3.92 5.71
CA GLU A 890 -20.36 3.04 6.00
C GLU A 890 -21.08 3.37 7.33
N ASN A 891 -20.56 4.29 8.15
CA ASN A 891 -21.11 4.58 9.49
C ASN A 891 -22.25 5.62 9.48
N ASP A 892 -23.34 5.34 10.18
CA ASP A 892 -24.52 6.22 10.35
C ASP A 892 -24.28 7.51 11.19
N TYR A 893 -23.03 7.82 11.56
CA TYR A 893 -22.69 8.92 12.47
C TYR A 893 -21.42 9.68 12.06
N TYR A 894 -21.35 10.95 12.47
CA TYR A 894 -20.28 11.88 12.10
C TYR A 894 -20.20 13.05 13.08
N TRP A 895 -19.09 13.78 13.04
CA TRP A 895 -18.88 15.02 13.79
C TRP A 895 -19.19 16.24 12.91
N ARG A 896 -19.73 17.30 13.51
CA ARG A 896 -19.88 18.64 12.89
C ARG A 896 -19.33 19.71 13.82
N ASP A 897 -18.85 20.82 13.27
CA ASP A 897 -18.44 21.97 14.08
C ASP A 897 -19.62 22.57 14.86
N TYR A 898 -19.37 22.95 16.12
CA TYR A 898 -20.42 23.37 17.06
C TYR A 898 -20.30 24.85 17.43
N GLU A 899 -21.12 25.67 16.78
CA GLU A 899 -21.16 27.13 16.96
C GLU A 899 -22.16 27.61 18.02
N GLY A 900 -22.49 26.77 19.01
CA GLY A 900 -23.46 27.06 20.07
C GLY A 900 -24.92 26.72 19.72
N ALA A 901 -25.20 26.45 18.44
CA ALA A 901 -26.48 25.91 17.96
C ALA A 901 -26.42 24.38 17.87
N VAL A 902 -27.50 23.70 18.27
CA VAL A 902 -27.58 22.24 18.31
C VAL A 902 -28.33 21.72 17.07
N PRO A 903 -27.73 20.83 16.24
CA PRO A 903 -28.39 20.24 15.08
C PRO A 903 -29.54 19.27 15.42
N ASP A 904 -30.55 19.15 14.56
CA ASP A 904 -31.67 18.23 14.74
C ASP A 904 -31.26 16.75 14.74
N ASP A 905 -30.18 16.40 14.06
CA ASP A 905 -29.58 15.05 13.95
C ASP A 905 -28.55 14.75 15.06
N VAL A 906 -28.38 15.62 16.06
CA VAL A 906 -27.50 15.39 17.21
C VAL A 906 -27.85 14.13 18.01
N LEU A 907 -26.85 13.41 18.53
CA LEU A 907 -27.08 12.36 19.52
C LEU A 907 -27.26 12.97 20.93
N VAL A 908 -28.44 12.75 21.54
CA VAL A 908 -28.68 13.11 22.95
C VAL A 908 -27.94 12.11 23.82
N ALA A 909 -27.08 12.61 24.72
CA ALA A 909 -26.17 11.79 25.49
C ALA A 909 -26.57 11.63 26.95
N GLY A 910 -27.34 12.58 27.51
CA GLY A 910 -27.77 12.51 28.91
C GLY A 910 -28.56 13.73 29.37
N VAL A 911 -28.71 13.84 30.69
CA VAL A 911 -29.47 14.91 31.36
C VAL A 911 -28.58 15.66 32.35
N GLY A 912 -28.47 16.96 32.14
CA GLY A 912 -27.72 17.93 32.94
C GLY A 912 -28.50 18.44 34.16
N GLU A 913 -27.90 19.38 34.88
CA GLU A 913 -28.61 20.16 35.90
C GLU A 913 -29.89 20.80 35.30
N ASN A 914 -30.92 20.95 36.14
CA ASN A 914 -32.23 21.50 35.78
C ASN A 914 -32.93 20.78 34.60
N ASN A 915 -32.67 19.48 34.41
CA ASN A 915 -33.24 18.66 33.34
C ASN A 915 -32.87 19.13 31.91
N THR A 916 -31.72 19.81 31.77
CA THR A 916 -31.19 20.22 30.47
C THR A 916 -30.70 18.99 29.68
N ARG A 917 -30.90 18.95 28.35
CA ARG A 917 -30.31 17.87 27.53
C ARG A 917 -28.82 18.12 27.32
N LEU A 918 -28.01 17.07 27.49
CA LEU A 918 -26.59 17.08 27.17
C LEU A 918 -26.31 16.32 25.88
N TYR A 919 -25.26 16.75 25.18
CA TYR A 919 -24.79 16.19 23.92
C TYR A 919 -23.29 15.90 24.01
N ILE A 920 -22.75 15.01 23.17
CA ILE A 920 -21.31 14.70 23.16
C ILE A 920 -20.58 15.71 22.29
N GLY A 921 -19.65 16.45 22.91
CA GLY A 921 -18.65 17.27 22.23
C GLY A 921 -17.29 16.60 22.17
N GLN A 922 -16.56 16.90 21.10
CA GLN A 922 -15.13 16.59 20.91
C GLN A 922 -14.36 17.90 20.72
N VAL A 923 -13.11 17.97 21.18
CA VAL A 923 -12.21 19.11 20.92
C VAL A 923 -10.77 18.66 20.71
N TYR A 924 -10.07 19.35 19.79
CA TYR A 924 -8.65 19.14 19.55
C TYR A 924 -7.78 20.01 20.47
N LEU A 925 -6.81 19.38 21.13
CA LEU A 925 -5.84 20.01 22.02
C LEU A 925 -4.42 19.68 21.55
N HIS A 926 -3.64 20.72 21.25
CA HIS A 926 -2.25 20.58 20.83
C HIS A 926 -1.43 19.79 21.87
N HIS A 927 -0.62 18.83 21.41
CA HIS A 927 0.11 17.83 22.21
C HIS A 927 -0.73 16.80 23.02
N ILE A 928 -2.04 16.99 23.20
CA ILE A 928 -2.89 16.06 23.99
C ILE A 928 -3.74 15.16 23.07
N GLY A 929 -4.23 15.67 21.94
CA GLY A 929 -5.02 14.92 20.95
C GLY A 929 -6.48 15.37 20.88
N LEU A 930 -7.40 14.45 20.57
CA LEU A 930 -8.85 14.69 20.57
C LEU A 930 -9.46 14.19 21.88
N CYS A 931 -10.14 15.07 22.61
CA CYS A 931 -10.75 14.80 23.91
C CYS A 931 -12.28 15.01 23.89
N VAL A 932 -13.01 14.35 24.80
CA VAL A 932 -14.49 14.30 24.84
C VAL A 932 -15.03 15.05 26.07
N GLY A 933 -16.20 15.69 25.95
CA GLY A 933 -16.94 16.24 27.10
C GLY A 933 -18.39 16.63 26.78
N PRO A 934 -19.21 16.97 27.80
CA PRO A 934 -20.58 17.43 27.61
C PRO A 934 -20.68 18.80 26.93
N ILE A 935 -21.54 18.89 25.92
CA ILE A 935 -22.08 20.14 25.39
C ILE A 935 -23.41 20.45 26.10
N THR A 936 -23.50 21.64 26.70
CA THR A 936 -24.77 22.25 27.13
C THR A 936 -25.31 23.14 26.00
N PRO A 937 -26.59 23.01 25.58
CA PRO A 937 -27.16 23.85 24.52
C PRO A 937 -27.04 25.34 24.84
N GLY A 938 -26.59 26.13 23.87
CA GLY A 938 -26.40 27.59 24.02
C GLY A 938 -25.07 28.02 24.64
N LYS A 939 -24.31 27.12 25.29
CA LYS A 939 -22.89 27.36 25.60
C LYS A 939 -22.05 27.19 24.32
N LYS A 940 -21.07 28.07 24.08
CA LYS A 940 -20.01 27.91 23.04
C LYS A 940 -18.72 27.31 23.61
N GLU A 941 -18.86 26.38 24.54
CA GLU A 941 -17.75 25.85 25.34
C GLU A 941 -18.04 24.41 25.76
N VAL A 942 -17.00 23.59 25.82
CA VAL A 942 -17.03 22.23 26.38
C VAL A 942 -16.15 22.20 27.61
N GLU A 943 -16.71 21.67 28.69
CA GLU A 943 -15.99 21.29 29.90
C GLU A 943 -15.66 19.80 29.78
N PHE A 944 -14.44 19.40 30.12
CA PHE A 944 -13.93 18.02 29.96
C PHE A 944 -12.78 17.79 30.95
N PHE A 945 -12.13 16.62 30.91
CA PHE A 945 -10.84 16.43 31.57
C PHE A 945 -9.83 15.76 30.63
N CYS A 946 -8.75 16.47 30.29
CA CYS A 946 -7.67 15.93 29.47
C CYS A 946 -6.32 16.53 29.91
N ASN A 947 -5.48 15.74 30.59
CA ASN A 947 -4.18 16.15 31.14
C ASN A 947 -4.20 17.48 31.94
N GLY A 948 -5.28 17.74 32.67
CA GLY A 948 -5.45 18.96 33.48
C GLY A 948 -5.91 20.20 32.70
N ILE A 949 -6.11 20.11 31.39
CA ILE A 949 -6.96 21.06 30.67
C ILE A 949 -8.41 20.62 30.87
N ASN A 950 -9.23 21.58 31.33
CA ASN A 950 -10.59 21.30 31.80
C ASN A 950 -11.69 21.95 30.94
N LYS A 951 -11.32 22.80 29.97
CA LYS A 951 -12.26 23.64 29.22
C LYS A 951 -11.68 24.12 27.89
N ALA A 952 -12.52 24.22 26.86
CA ALA A 952 -12.20 24.86 25.57
C ALA A 952 -13.42 25.56 24.96
N ASN A 953 -13.16 26.55 24.11
CA ASN A 953 -14.15 27.42 23.44
C ASN A 953 -13.85 27.64 21.94
N VAL A 954 -12.99 26.79 21.35
CA VAL A 954 -12.55 26.82 19.95
C VAL A 954 -12.40 25.38 19.44
N SER A 955 -12.57 25.15 18.14
CA SER A 955 -12.43 23.83 17.49
C SER A 955 -13.25 22.72 18.17
N ILE A 956 -14.48 23.06 18.58
CA ILE A 956 -15.43 22.11 19.18
C ILE A 956 -16.26 21.47 18.07
N GLN A 957 -16.38 20.16 18.10
CA GLN A 957 -17.29 19.39 17.25
C GLN A 957 -18.34 18.66 18.09
N ILE A 958 -19.50 18.34 17.50
CA ILE A 958 -20.65 17.69 18.14
C ILE A 958 -21.07 16.43 17.38
N LEU A 959 -21.38 15.35 18.12
CA LEU A 959 -21.72 14.06 17.55
C LEU A 959 -23.16 14.03 16.99
N CYS A 960 -23.28 13.76 15.69
CA CYS A 960 -24.53 13.71 14.94
C CYS A 960 -24.73 12.33 14.31
N THR A 961 -25.98 11.88 14.17
CA THR A 961 -26.33 10.61 13.54
C THR A 961 -27.75 10.61 12.97
N GLN A 962 -27.94 9.93 11.84
CA GLN A 962 -29.29 9.65 11.30
C GLN A 962 -29.94 8.47 12.04
N GLY A 963 -29.13 7.49 12.48
CA GLY A 963 -29.57 6.25 13.13
C GLY A 963 -29.60 6.32 14.65
N LYS A 964 -30.27 7.31 15.28
CA LYS A 964 -30.25 7.52 16.74
C LYS A 964 -30.62 6.29 17.59
N LYS A 965 -31.38 5.33 17.05
CA LYS A 965 -31.73 4.07 17.73
C LYS A 965 -30.63 3.01 17.73
N LYS A 966 -29.58 3.14 16.91
CA LYS A 966 -28.43 2.25 16.88
C LYS A 966 -27.43 2.51 18.03
N PHE A 967 -27.64 3.54 18.84
CA PHE A 967 -26.74 3.92 19.92
C PHE A 967 -27.30 3.49 21.27
N THR A 968 -26.50 2.73 22.02
CA THR A 968 -26.81 2.31 23.39
C THR A 968 -25.64 2.63 24.32
N TRP A 969 -25.96 2.82 25.58
CA TRP A 969 -24.97 2.90 26.66
C TRP A 969 -24.82 1.49 27.24
N LEU A 970 -23.59 0.96 27.19
CA LEU A 970 -23.23 -0.35 27.72
C LEU A 970 -22.64 -0.19 29.14
N PRO A 971 -23.31 -0.66 30.20
CA PRO A 971 -22.77 -0.59 31.56
C PRO A 971 -21.52 -1.46 31.71
N THR A 972 -20.46 -0.89 32.30
CA THR A 972 -19.16 -1.56 32.45
C THR A 972 -18.40 -1.00 33.66
N ASN A 973 -17.15 -1.41 33.85
CA ASN A 973 -16.26 -0.83 34.85
C ASN A 973 -14.78 -0.88 34.42
N SER A 974 -13.94 -0.19 35.18
CA SER A 974 -12.48 -0.05 34.97
C SER A 974 -11.69 -1.36 34.81
N ARG A 975 -12.28 -2.51 35.22
CA ARG A 975 -11.66 -3.84 35.15
C ARG A 975 -12.30 -4.77 34.11
N THR A 976 -13.60 -4.62 33.84
CA THR A 976 -14.33 -5.47 32.89
C THR A 976 -14.53 -4.83 31.52
N PHE A 977 -14.20 -3.55 31.33
CA PHE A 977 -14.24 -2.87 30.03
C PHE A 977 -13.77 -3.75 28.85
N GLN A 978 -12.58 -4.35 28.96
CA GLN A 978 -11.98 -5.17 27.90
C GLN A 978 -12.70 -6.52 27.65
N THR A 979 -13.55 -6.98 28.57
CA THR A 979 -14.41 -8.16 28.38
C THR A 979 -15.81 -7.76 27.92
N ASP A 980 -16.35 -6.67 28.46
CA ASP A 980 -17.70 -6.22 28.17
C ASP A 980 -17.80 -5.64 26.76
N THR A 981 -16.75 -4.94 26.30
CA THR A 981 -16.67 -4.41 24.94
C THR A 981 -15.99 -5.36 23.93
N ALA A 982 -15.83 -6.65 24.24
CA ALA A 982 -15.08 -7.57 23.40
C ALA A 982 -15.76 -7.88 22.05
N GLU A 983 -17.09 -7.77 22.01
CA GLU A 983 -17.95 -8.12 20.87
C GLU A 983 -18.72 -6.91 20.33
N GLU A 984 -18.40 -5.69 20.80
CA GLU A 984 -19.21 -4.47 20.65
C GLU A 984 -18.48 -3.37 19.87
N HIS A 985 -19.17 -2.67 18.97
CA HIS A 985 -18.60 -1.52 18.25
C HIS A 985 -18.58 -0.26 19.13
N VAL A 986 -17.56 -0.14 19.98
CA VAL A 986 -17.37 1.02 20.87
C VAL A 986 -17.12 2.31 20.09
N VAL A 987 -17.87 3.36 20.39
CA VAL A 987 -17.78 4.64 19.68
C VAL A 987 -16.52 5.40 20.12
N ILE A 988 -15.59 5.55 19.17
CA ILE A 988 -14.35 6.30 19.35
C ILE A 988 -14.66 7.80 19.43
N GLY A 989 -14.40 8.38 20.61
CA GLY A 989 -14.60 9.79 20.92
C GLY A 989 -13.37 10.65 20.69
N GLY A 990 -12.20 10.06 20.49
CA GLY A 990 -10.96 10.80 20.24
C GLY A 990 -9.71 9.92 20.30
N TYR A 991 -8.56 10.54 20.59
CA TYR A 991 -7.28 9.83 20.76
C TYR A 991 -6.33 10.64 21.63
N ASN A 992 -5.47 9.95 22.37
CA ASN A 992 -4.42 10.53 23.20
C ASN A 992 -3.12 10.63 22.38
N ALA A 993 -2.71 11.85 22.00
CA ALA A 993 -1.55 12.10 21.15
C ALA A 993 -0.20 11.77 21.82
N THR A 994 -0.16 11.58 23.14
CA THR A 994 1.05 11.13 23.84
C THR A 994 1.23 9.61 23.81
N SER A 995 0.13 8.85 23.72
CA SER A 995 0.16 7.37 23.71
C SER A 995 -0.16 6.73 22.36
N GLY A 996 -0.73 7.48 21.42
CA GLY A 996 -1.22 6.99 20.14
C GLY A 996 -2.48 6.11 20.24
N LYS A 997 -3.08 5.95 21.42
CA LYS A 997 -4.29 5.13 21.61
C LYS A 997 -5.58 5.95 21.46
N ASN A 998 -6.63 5.29 20.97
CA ASN A 998 -7.99 5.83 20.91
C ASN A 998 -8.55 6.09 22.32
N LEU A 999 -9.44 7.07 22.42
CA LEU A 999 -10.28 7.35 23.59
C LEU A 999 -11.74 7.09 23.20
N TYR A 1000 -12.48 6.40 24.07
CA TYR A 1000 -13.91 6.10 23.85
C TYR A 1000 -14.82 7.07 24.61
N ILE A 1001 -16.10 7.12 24.26
CA ILE A 1001 -17.09 8.00 24.89
C ILE A 1001 -17.71 7.29 26.10
N GLY A 1002 -17.51 7.84 27.31
CA GLY A 1002 -18.10 7.32 28.55
C GLY A 1002 -19.17 8.23 29.16
N SER A 1003 -20.05 7.62 29.97
CA SER A 1003 -21.12 8.23 30.74
C SER A 1003 -21.12 7.71 32.19
N THR A 1004 -21.51 8.53 33.17
CA THR A 1004 -21.97 8.03 34.47
C THR A 1004 -22.95 9.01 35.11
N ILE A 1005 -23.68 8.60 36.16
CA ILE A 1005 -24.56 9.50 36.92
C ILE A 1005 -23.87 9.92 38.22
N HIS A 1006 -23.64 11.22 38.39
CA HIS A 1006 -22.99 11.79 39.57
C HIS A 1006 -23.74 13.05 40.03
N ASP A 1007 -24.02 13.19 41.34
CA ASP A 1007 -24.97 14.17 41.90
C ASP A 1007 -26.38 14.17 41.24
N GLY A 1008 -26.79 13.07 40.62
CA GLY A 1008 -28.05 12.97 39.86
C GLY A 1008 -28.00 13.60 38.46
N VAL A 1009 -26.79 13.92 37.97
CA VAL A 1009 -26.51 14.53 36.66
C VAL A 1009 -25.69 13.56 35.80
N THR A 1010 -26.00 13.42 34.51
CA THR A 1010 -25.15 12.67 33.58
C THR A 1010 -23.84 13.41 33.33
N GLN A 1011 -22.72 12.74 33.62
CA GLN A 1011 -21.37 13.19 33.32
C GLN A 1011 -20.88 12.49 32.07
N ILE A 1012 -20.21 13.22 31.16
CA ILE A 1012 -19.69 12.68 29.90
C ILE A 1012 -18.19 12.96 29.82
N GLY A 1013 -17.39 12.05 29.25
CA GLY A 1013 -15.95 12.27 29.11
C GLY A 1013 -15.21 11.12 28.43
N PRO A 1014 -13.86 11.19 28.36
CA PRO A 1014 -13.05 10.16 27.73
C PRO A 1014 -12.89 8.93 28.63
N VAL A 1015 -13.02 7.76 28.02
CA VAL A 1015 -12.59 6.47 28.57
C VAL A 1015 -11.26 6.11 27.92
N ASP A 1016 -10.20 5.99 28.72
CA ASP A 1016 -8.82 5.75 28.28
C ASP A 1016 -8.39 4.29 28.54
N PRO A 1017 -8.18 3.48 27.48
CA PRO A 1017 -7.73 2.09 27.56
C PRO A 1017 -6.19 1.94 27.55
N THR A 1018 -5.42 2.99 27.87
CA THR A 1018 -3.95 2.92 27.86
C THR A 1018 -3.40 1.91 28.86
N ASP A 1019 -3.94 1.88 30.07
CA ASP A 1019 -3.63 0.91 31.12
C ASP A 1019 -4.55 -0.33 30.99
N GLU A 1020 -4.00 -1.42 30.47
CA GLU A 1020 -4.70 -2.70 30.23
C GLU A 1020 -5.30 -3.34 31.51
N LYS A 1021 -4.98 -2.82 32.70
CA LYS A 1021 -5.53 -3.30 33.99
C LYS A 1021 -6.56 -2.37 34.61
N ASN A 1022 -6.50 -1.08 34.29
CA ASN A 1022 -7.32 -0.05 34.89
C ASN A 1022 -7.73 0.92 33.77
N VAL A 1023 -8.80 0.59 33.05
CA VAL A 1023 -9.40 1.52 32.09
C VAL A 1023 -9.97 2.69 32.86
N ARG A 1024 -9.58 3.92 32.51
CA ARG A 1024 -9.92 5.13 33.27
C ARG A 1024 -10.97 5.94 32.56
N PHE A 1025 -12.14 6.07 33.17
CA PHE A 1025 -13.11 7.09 32.80
C PHE A 1025 -12.82 8.38 33.57
N TYR A 1026 -12.76 9.50 32.86
CA TYR A 1026 -12.54 10.82 33.44
C TYR A 1026 -13.70 11.76 33.16
N PHE A 1027 -14.08 12.61 34.12
CA PHE A 1027 -14.98 13.74 33.87
C PHE A 1027 -14.65 14.95 34.76
N LEU A 1028 -15.26 16.09 34.44
CA LEU A 1028 -15.21 17.31 35.25
C LEU A 1028 -16.60 17.61 35.79
N HIS A 1029 -16.73 17.81 37.09
CA HIS A 1029 -17.99 18.18 37.75
C HIS A 1029 -17.76 19.29 38.75
N LYS A 1030 -18.54 20.37 38.65
CA LYS A 1030 -18.44 21.58 39.50
C LYS A 1030 -17.00 22.14 39.59
N GLY A 1031 -16.24 22.02 38.49
CA GLY A 1031 -14.83 22.44 38.38
C GLY A 1031 -13.79 21.47 38.98
N GLN A 1032 -14.22 20.39 39.63
CA GLN A 1032 -13.34 19.33 40.14
C GLN A 1032 -13.21 18.19 39.12
N ALA A 1033 -11.99 17.68 38.95
CA ALA A 1033 -11.71 16.51 38.12
C ALA A 1033 -11.96 15.20 38.89
N PHE A 1034 -12.58 14.23 38.23
CA PHE A 1034 -12.81 12.87 38.72
C PHE A 1034 -12.09 11.90 37.78
N THR A 1035 -11.16 11.11 38.33
CA THR A 1035 -10.16 10.36 37.53
C THR A 1035 -10.04 8.88 37.86
N GLU A 1036 -10.79 8.41 38.86
CA GLU A 1036 -10.79 7.01 39.35
C GLU A 1036 -12.24 6.48 39.41
N VAL A 1037 -13.04 6.85 38.41
CA VAL A 1037 -14.44 6.44 38.29
C VAL A 1037 -14.47 4.99 37.86
N ASN A 1038 -14.79 4.09 38.79
CA ASN A 1038 -14.76 2.65 38.53
C ASN A 1038 -15.97 2.18 37.73
N GLU A 1039 -17.17 2.68 38.02
CA GLU A 1039 -18.43 2.25 37.37
C GLU A 1039 -18.94 3.34 36.43
N PHE A 1040 -19.12 2.98 35.16
CA PHE A 1040 -19.51 3.89 34.07
C PHE A 1040 -20.12 3.09 32.92
N GLU A 1041 -20.82 3.78 32.02
CA GLU A 1041 -21.32 3.22 30.78
C GLU A 1041 -20.44 3.70 29.62
N VAL A 1042 -20.26 2.90 28.57
CA VAL A 1042 -19.57 3.30 27.34
C VAL A 1042 -20.55 3.30 26.17
N LEU A 1043 -20.41 4.27 25.26
CA LEU A 1043 -21.27 4.36 24.08
C LEU A 1043 -20.87 3.28 23.06
N VAL A 1044 -21.82 2.45 22.65
CA VAL A 1044 -21.66 1.44 21.59
C VAL A 1044 -22.68 1.68 20.47
N TYR A 1045 -22.43 1.08 19.31
CA TYR A 1045 -23.21 1.28 18.08
C TYR A 1045 -23.57 -0.08 17.44
N SER A 1046 -24.85 -0.38 17.25
CA SER A 1046 -25.31 -1.65 16.70
C SER A 1046 -25.78 -1.52 15.24
N ASP A 1047 -25.13 -2.20 14.30
CA ASP A 1047 -25.61 -2.29 12.92
C ASP A 1047 -26.88 -3.14 12.78
N SER A 1048 -27.06 -4.08 13.70
CA SER A 1048 -28.37 -4.60 14.06
C SER A 1048 -29.23 -3.46 14.63
N CYS A 1049 -30.04 -2.86 13.78
CA CYS A 1049 -31.27 -2.20 14.23
C CYS A 1049 -32.12 -3.28 14.92
N CYS A 1050 -32.12 -3.29 16.25
CA CYS A 1050 -33.06 -4.08 17.02
C CYS A 1050 -34.48 -3.73 16.56
N VAL A 1051 -35.16 -4.70 15.95
CA VAL A 1051 -36.60 -4.61 15.71
C VAL A 1051 -37.24 -4.65 17.08
N GLU A 1052 -37.59 -3.48 17.61
CA GLU A 1052 -38.27 -3.34 18.90
C GLU A 1052 -39.53 -4.20 18.90
N SER A 1053 -39.47 -5.34 19.59
CA SER A 1053 -40.64 -6.14 19.93
C SER A 1053 -41.54 -5.29 20.81
N SER A 1054 -42.73 -4.97 20.31
CA SER A 1054 -43.68 -4.11 21.01
C SER A 1054 -44.42 -4.88 22.11
N ASP A 1055 -43.85 -4.85 23.33
CA ASP A 1055 -44.48 -5.20 24.61
C ASP A 1055 -44.59 -3.95 25.51
#